data_AF-A0A3B8YUN2-F1
#
_entry.id   AF-A0A3B8YUN2-F1
#
_cell.length_a   1.000
_cell.length_b   1.000
_cell.length_c   1.000
_cell.angle_alpha   90.00
_cell.angle_beta   90.00
_cell.angle_gamma   90.00
#
_symmetry.space_group_name_H-M   'P 1'
#
loop_
_entity.id
_entity.type
_entity.pdbx_description
1 polymer ?
#
loop_
_entity_poly.entity_id
_entity_poly.type
_entity_poly.pdbx_seq_one_letter_code
_entity_poly.pdbx_strand_id
1 'polypeptide(L)'
;MLVQSLAFSGNANLKNATMQPGIHQGNYRCILPGILLALSMILPGCGSSAPSTFIEAESGIILGAAAVYSDENASGRQGVAYLSSSGAGVRVANVPESTTVNIRYAAARPGSLSVFINGERVGSIDFPSTGAWVGSYGVASFPFAIPANSDFSLIFAEGDTAMNVDRLRFFHLDPPDAPTPLPLPSATPDPAVDPDPIVDATEAIFGINADGQLFHVDEGWSASFHYLCLENDCRPGVRVDGHFLRDVSQLVDLGETVDIEFKVEVDGGQCLTGPRRITRQASLTSIESPCANGLPPLPPGPAVTPSATPPTPRASPERTAAPTPAETPPATPTAPPGADGSSPAGSRTDGAGLISTDGETITTRLAERFRDRHESDLNHDAYIDQYAQGSAYEIILIDRPEGLEVQVYSPDAPLSMVNFTYDHILNPGFADPPQFTGATFMAKGSPEGPANDDPGWMASRLYAQVDSIRGRSWAEIRQRREIVTLEFTPRRELGGNFPQYYSDILRYRAGAGGITLERDTARYFSAGPTTNFAHGTPGFELSQPFLGIDQARLHQFTLGREIFRASFLGERLPGNGGFAVGGSPDAASSTCVHCHFQLGKAAPPGRADRLRQGFINEAGDLRVAPSLIGLGLLEAVGDSTIEDFARQSGGKIPAGRFGWKASEPTLRDQIEKAFVLDLGVENPDERFVDRIEDYIRGLGVPVRRHPRAQIAQQANTRLRVPDQLTITDPDVLDGERTFRDIGCAGCHRPEMQTGDFHPVAQFRNITIRPFTDLLLWNMGEDLCADNDEGSADRCEWRTAPLWGIRLQEWVTGHATFLHDGRATTLDESILLHGGDAASVRTSYQELSDTNQKNLLLYLLTL
;
A
#
# COMPACT_ATOMS: atom_id res chain seq x y z
N MET A 1 12.27 69.59 -22.13
CA MET A 1 13.51 69.27 -21.38
C MET A 1 13.88 67.84 -21.77
N LEU A 2 15.07 67.51 -22.30
CA LEU A 2 16.43 67.65 -21.74
C LEU A 2 16.57 66.91 -20.39
N VAL A 3 17.58 66.07 -20.08
CA VAL A 3 18.70 65.42 -20.83
C VAL A 3 19.31 64.33 -19.87
N GLN A 4 20.01 63.22 -20.21
CA GLN A 4 20.69 62.71 -21.43
C GLN A 4 20.82 61.15 -21.43
N SER A 5 21.52 60.65 -22.46
CA SER A 5 22.22 59.36 -22.74
C SER A 5 23.05 58.72 -21.59
N LEU A 6 23.60 57.49 -21.65
CA LEU A 6 24.09 56.58 -22.74
C LEU A 6 23.62 55.11 -22.48
N ALA A 7 23.36 54.19 -23.43
CA ALA A 7 24.05 53.72 -24.66
C ALA A 7 25.32 52.89 -24.37
N PHE A 8 25.60 51.69 -24.93
CA PHE A 8 25.12 50.87 -26.07
C PHE A 8 25.25 49.35 -25.70
N SER A 9 24.92 48.25 -26.43
CA SER A 9 24.27 47.88 -27.72
C SER A 9 24.11 46.32 -27.74
N GLY A 10 23.33 45.63 -28.60
CA GLY A 10 22.40 46.08 -29.65
C GLY A 10 21.94 44.96 -30.62
N ASN A 11 20.93 45.30 -31.45
CA ASN A 11 20.50 44.69 -32.73
C ASN A 11 19.95 43.25 -32.82
N ALA A 12 18.61 43.16 -32.87
CA ALA A 12 17.88 42.36 -33.87
C ALA A 12 16.90 43.32 -34.61
N ASN A 13 16.58 43.09 -35.89
CA ASN A 13 15.95 44.11 -36.75
C ASN A 13 14.66 43.62 -37.43
N LEU A 14 13.65 44.51 -37.56
CA LEU A 14 12.28 44.15 -38.00
C LEU A 14 12.09 44.15 -39.52
N LYS A 15 11.18 43.27 -40.00
CA LYS A 15 10.16 43.57 -41.03
C LYS A 15 8.88 42.80 -40.66
N ASN A 16 7.77 43.45 -40.26
CA ASN A 16 6.81 44.27 -41.02
C ASN A 16 5.87 43.49 -41.96
N ALA A 17 4.63 43.29 -41.52
CA ALA A 17 3.40 43.45 -42.30
C ALA A 17 2.21 43.67 -41.34
N THR A 18 1.21 44.47 -41.73
CA THR A 18 0.01 44.79 -40.92
C THR A 18 -1.23 45.03 -41.79
N MET A 19 -2.40 44.94 -41.13
CA MET A 19 -3.72 45.50 -41.48
C MET A 19 -4.87 44.58 -41.95
N GLN A 20 -5.93 44.66 -41.12
CA GLN A 20 -7.38 44.68 -41.39
C GLN A 20 -8.19 43.38 -41.56
N PRO A 21 -9.40 43.30 -40.93
CA PRO A 21 -10.31 42.16 -41.00
C PRO A 21 -11.39 42.29 -42.09
N GLY A 22 -11.88 41.16 -42.59
CA GLY A 22 -13.03 41.08 -43.51
C GLY A 22 -14.36 40.86 -42.77
N ILE A 23 -15.44 41.47 -43.26
CA ILE A 23 -16.80 41.38 -42.71
C ILE A 23 -17.58 40.25 -43.39
N HIS A 24 -18.37 39.48 -42.64
CA HIS A 24 -19.62 38.91 -43.15
C HIS A 24 -20.71 38.93 -42.07
N GLN A 25 -21.95 39.27 -42.46
CA GLN A 25 -23.12 39.36 -41.57
C GLN A 25 -24.05 38.15 -41.74
N GLY A 26 -24.74 37.77 -40.67
CA GLY A 26 -25.80 36.75 -40.67
C GLY A 26 -26.74 36.92 -39.47
N ASN A 27 -27.74 37.81 -39.61
CA ASN A 27 -28.63 38.18 -38.50
C ASN A 27 -29.56 37.04 -38.06
N TYR A 28 -29.76 36.88 -36.74
CA TYR A 28 -31.09 36.72 -36.13
C TYR A 28 -31.16 37.50 -34.80
N ARG A 29 -32.39 37.75 -34.30
CA ARG A 29 -32.70 38.89 -33.41
C ARG A 29 -32.82 38.53 -31.92
N CYS A 30 -32.40 39.46 -31.07
CA CYS A 30 -32.77 39.50 -29.65
C CYS A 30 -34.20 40.05 -29.42
N ILE A 31 -34.87 39.59 -28.37
CA ILE A 31 -36.01 40.27 -27.73
C ILE A 31 -35.84 40.17 -26.20
N LEU A 32 -35.87 41.32 -25.53
CA LEU A 32 -36.10 41.50 -24.07
C LEU A 32 -37.56 41.97 -23.86
N PRO A 33 -38.15 42.01 -22.63
CA PRO A 33 -37.49 42.11 -21.31
C PRO A 33 -38.04 41.16 -20.21
N GLY A 34 -37.49 41.27 -18.99
CA GLY A 34 -38.00 40.61 -17.78
C GLY A 34 -38.88 41.51 -16.88
N ILE A 35 -39.28 41.00 -15.71
CA ILE A 35 -40.10 41.69 -14.69
C ILE A 35 -39.62 41.32 -13.27
N LEU A 36 -39.72 42.28 -12.35
CA LEU A 36 -39.49 42.10 -10.91
C LEU A 36 -40.83 41.87 -10.19
N LEU A 37 -40.90 40.96 -9.23
CA LEU A 37 -41.90 41.03 -8.15
C LEU A 37 -41.51 40.15 -6.96
N ALA A 38 -41.56 40.74 -5.76
CA ALA A 38 -41.42 40.03 -4.50
C ALA A 38 -42.76 40.02 -3.77
N LEU A 39 -43.05 38.95 -3.04
CA LEU A 39 -44.12 38.93 -2.04
C LEU A 39 -43.69 38.09 -0.84
N SER A 40 -43.84 38.65 0.35
CA SER A 40 -43.62 37.95 1.62
C SER A 40 -44.94 37.83 2.36
N MET A 41 -45.18 36.69 3.01
CA MET A 41 -46.26 36.51 3.98
C MET A 41 -45.73 35.78 5.20
N ILE A 42 -46.27 36.16 6.36
CA ILE A 42 -45.75 35.80 7.68
C ILE A 42 -46.61 34.69 8.28
N LEU A 43 -45.95 33.67 8.83
CA LEU A 43 -46.51 32.81 9.88
C LEU A 43 -45.55 32.83 11.09
N PRO A 44 -46.06 32.89 12.33
CA PRO A 44 -45.23 32.98 13.53
C PRO A 44 -44.88 31.60 14.12
N GLY A 45 -43.77 31.54 14.86
CA GLY A 45 -43.64 30.60 15.98
C GLY A 45 -43.08 29.20 15.67
N CYS A 46 -41.87 29.13 15.09
CA CYS A 46 -40.93 28.05 15.41
C CYS A 46 -39.56 28.68 15.68
N GLY A 47 -38.87 28.22 16.73
CA GLY A 47 -37.62 28.85 17.18
C GLY A 47 -36.49 28.67 16.18
N SER A 48 -36.14 29.73 15.46
CA SER A 48 -34.97 29.75 14.58
C SER A 48 -33.72 30.01 15.43
N SER A 49 -32.92 28.97 15.67
CA SER A 49 -31.54 29.15 16.13
C SER A 49 -30.78 30.02 15.13
N ALA A 50 -29.98 30.97 15.62
CA ALA A 50 -29.25 31.88 14.75
C ALA A 50 -28.31 31.09 13.82
N PRO A 51 -28.27 31.38 12.50
CA PRO A 51 -27.52 30.57 11.55
C PRO A 51 -26.02 30.62 11.88
N SER A 52 -25.46 29.46 12.25
CA SER A 52 -24.04 29.36 12.60
C SER A 52 -23.17 29.52 11.36
N THR A 53 -22.28 30.51 11.35
CA THR A 53 -21.40 30.80 10.21
C THR A 53 -20.11 30.01 10.35
N PHE A 54 -19.75 29.25 9.31
CA PHE A 54 -18.46 28.59 9.18
C PHE A 54 -17.50 29.43 8.34
N ILE A 55 -16.24 29.49 8.74
CA ILE A 55 -15.16 30.17 8.01
C ILE A 55 -13.91 29.29 8.08
N GLU A 56 -13.39 28.90 6.91
CA GLU A 56 -12.17 28.09 6.77
C GLU A 56 -10.93 28.92 7.15
N ALA A 57 -9.99 28.36 7.89
CA ALA A 57 -8.89 29.14 8.47
C ALA A 57 -7.94 29.70 7.39
N GLU A 58 -7.73 28.98 6.29
CA GLU A 58 -6.94 29.41 5.14
C GLU A 58 -7.60 30.53 4.32
N SER A 59 -8.89 30.81 4.53
CA SER A 59 -9.55 32.01 4.00
C SER A 59 -9.27 33.27 4.84
N GLY A 60 -8.66 33.11 6.02
CA GLY A 60 -8.26 34.19 6.91
C GLY A 60 -6.93 34.85 6.51
N ILE A 61 -6.63 35.97 7.16
CA ILE A 61 -5.34 36.65 7.05
C ILE A 61 -4.33 35.90 7.92
N ILE A 62 -3.40 35.20 7.27
CA ILE A 62 -2.34 34.43 7.93
C ILE A 62 -1.29 35.39 8.54
N LEU A 63 -0.81 35.09 9.74
CA LEU A 63 0.07 35.94 10.55
C LEU A 63 1.37 35.23 10.94
N GLY A 64 2.45 36.00 11.06
CA GLY A 64 3.75 35.54 11.56
C GLY A 64 4.36 34.42 10.70
N ALA A 65 4.72 33.31 11.34
CA ALA A 65 5.29 32.13 10.69
C ALA A 65 4.25 31.06 10.29
N ALA A 66 2.96 31.33 10.46
CA ALA A 66 1.92 30.39 10.06
C ALA A 66 1.82 30.26 8.53
N ALA A 67 1.38 29.11 8.04
CA ALA A 67 1.24 28.86 6.60
C ALA A 67 0.08 27.90 6.30
N VAL A 68 -0.50 28.03 5.11
CA VAL A 68 -1.53 27.10 4.63
C VAL A 68 -0.89 25.76 4.25
N TYR A 69 -1.49 24.66 4.66
CA TYR A 69 -1.11 23.29 4.28
C TYR A 69 -2.33 22.52 3.76
N SER A 70 -2.08 21.40 3.08
CA SER A 70 -3.12 20.49 2.59
C SER A 70 -3.21 19.26 3.49
N ASP A 71 -4.44 18.87 3.85
CA ASP A 71 -4.76 17.65 4.59
C ASP A 71 -6.20 17.24 4.25
N GLU A 72 -6.38 16.01 3.81
CA GLU A 72 -7.65 15.49 3.30
C GLU A 72 -8.75 15.40 4.37
N ASN A 73 -8.35 15.42 5.65
CA ASN A 73 -9.26 15.38 6.80
C ASN A 73 -9.67 16.79 7.25
N ALA A 74 -9.01 17.83 6.73
CA ALA A 74 -9.40 19.23 6.93
C ALA A 74 -10.61 19.58 6.05
N SER A 75 -11.41 20.55 6.50
CA SER A 75 -12.41 21.23 5.69
C SER A 75 -11.71 21.92 4.52
N GLY A 76 -12.38 21.99 3.36
CA GLY A 76 -11.73 22.46 2.11
C GLY A 76 -10.52 21.61 1.63
N ARG A 77 -10.12 20.55 2.37
CA ARG A 77 -8.82 19.85 2.30
C ARG A 77 -7.60 20.72 2.63
N GLN A 78 -7.79 21.85 3.32
CA GLN A 78 -6.72 22.78 3.69
C GLN A 78 -6.86 23.25 5.15
N GLY A 79 -5.76 23.72 5.73
CA GLY A 79 -5.76 24.34 7.05
C GLY A 79 -4.55 25.24 7.24
N VAL A 80 -4.43 25.85 8.41
CA VAL A 80 -3.32 26.74 8.79
C VAL A 80 -2.44 26.05 9.83
N ALA A 81 -1.18 25.81 9.47
CA ALA A 81 -0.16 25.19 10.32
C ALA A 81 0.85 26.21 10.85
N TYR A 82 1.71 25.74 11.75
CA TYR A 82 2.84 26.48 12.32
C TYR A 82 2.45 27.67 13.23
N LEU A 83 1.28 27.60 13.89
CA LEU A 83 0.96 28.44 15.04
C LEU A 83 1.79 27.94 16.26
N SER A 84 3.10 28.17 16.20
CA SER A 84 4.08 27.59 17.13
C SER A 84 5.25 28.54 17.46
N SER A 85 5.09 29.83 17.18
CA SER A 85 6.08 30.87 17.48
C SER A 85 5.39 32.22 17.68
N SER A 86 5.98 33.11 18.47
CA SER A 86 5.32 34.36 18.89
C SER A 86 4.87 35.20 17.69
N GLY A 87 3.56 35.47 17.62
CA GLY A 87 2.92 36.20 16.51
C GLY A 87 2.48 35.35 15.31
N ALA A 88 2.74 34.03 15.30
CA ALA A 88 2.20 33.13 14.30
C ALA A 88 0.70 32.86 14.57
N GLY A 89 -0.14 32.95 13.55
CA GLY A 89 -1.59 32.93 13.76
C GLY A 89 -2.45 33.05 12.51
N VAL A 90 -3.76 33.19 12.75
CA VAL A 90 -4.78 33.48 11.75
C VAL A 90 -5.75 34.54 12.29
N ARG A 91 -6.07 35.54 11.46
CA ARG A 91 -7.09 36.56 11.75
C ARG A 91 -8.19 36.54 10.69
N VAL A 92 -9.43 36.43 11.14
CA VAL A 92 -10.63 36.59 10.31
C VAL A 92 -11.26 37.95 10.63
N ALA A 93 -11.52 38.73 9.57
CA ALA A 93 -12.06 40.08 9.68
C ALA A 93 -13.57 40.11 9.39
N ASN A 94 -14.29 41.03 10.02
CA ASN A 94 -15.74 41.23 9.89
C ASN A 94 -16.57 39.99 10.30
N VAL A 95 -16.21 39.31 11.40
CA VAL A 95 -16.96 38.14 11.87
C VAL A 95 -18.39 38.50 12.32
N PRO A 96 -19.36 37.59 12.21
CA PRO A 96 -20.73 37.84 12.67
C PRO A 96 -20.81 37.90 14.20
N GLU A 97 -21.88 38.55 14.68
CA GLU A 97 -22.21 38.57 16.11
C GLU A 97 -22.39 37.15 16.64
N SER A 98 -21.77 36.84 17.77
CA SER A 98 -21.77 35.50 18.35
C SER A 98 -21.45 35.53 19.85
N THR A 99 -21.91 34.52 20.59
CA THR A 99 -21.57 34.31 22.01
C THR A 99 -20.62 33.14 22.22
N THR A 100 -20.30 32.37 21.16
CA THR A 100 -19.31 31.30 21.19
C THR A 100 -18.69 31.11 19.81
N VAL A 101 -17.39 30.77 19.80
CA VAL A 101 -16.70 30.27 18.61
C VAL A 101 -16.17 28.86 18.89
N ASN A 102 -16.47 27.93 17.98
CA ASN A 102 -15.85 26.60 17.97
C ASN A 102 -14.74 26.55 16.93
N ILE A 103 -13.66 25.87 17.29
CA ILE A 103 -12.41 25.84 16.55
C ILE A 103 -12.08 24.38 16.28
N ARG A 104 -12.15 23.95 15.02
CA ARG A 104 -11.68 22.63 14.59
C ARG A 104 -10.15 22.71 14.40
N TYR A 105 -9.41 21.84 15.07
CA TYR A 105 -7.97 21.94 15.23
C TYR A 105 -7.32 20.55 15.31
N ALA A 106 -6.02 20.47 15.02
CA ALA A 106 -5.19 19.29 15.26
C ALA A 106 -3.97 19.68 16.11
N ALA A 107 -3.66 18.91 17.16
CA ALA A 107 -2.52 19.16 18.03
C ALA A 107 -1.99 17.87 18.65
N ALA A 108 -0.67 17.65 18.62
CA ALA A 108 -0.06 16.45 19.21
C ALA A 108 0.06 16.51 20.75
N ARG A 109 -0.26 17.64 21.38
CA ARG A 109 -0.22 17.85 22.85
C ARG A 109 -1.44 18.67 23.30
N PRO A 110 -1.94 18.47 24.53
CA PRO A 110 -2.94 19.35 25.11
C PRO A 110 -2.29 20.67 25.53
N GLY A 111 -3.09 21.74 25.63
CA GLY A 111 -2.63 23.04 26.11
C GLY A 111 -3.65 24.13 25.84
N SER A 112 -3.17 25.36 25.61
CA SER A 112 -4.03 26.51 25.34
C SER A 112 -3.41 27.46 24.31
N LEU A 113 -4.25 28.22 23.59
CA LEU A 113 -3.83 29.18 22.57
C LEU A 113 -4.51 30.54 22.78
N SER A 114 -3.79 31.64 22.64
CA SER A 114 -4.27 32.99 22.92
C SER A 114 -5.27 33.51 21.88
N VAL A 115 -6.38 34.06 22.38
CA VAL A 115 -7.50 34.58 21.58
C VAL A 115 -7.55 36.10 21.66
N PHE A 116 -7.70 36.75 20.50
CA PHE A 116 -7.75 38.20 20.36
C PHE A 116 -9.00 38.66 19.62
N ILE A 117 -9.61 39.75 20.09
CA ILE A 117 -10.74 40.43 19.42
C ILE A 117 -10.36 41.88 19.21
N ASN A 118 -10.49 42.38 17.97
CA ASN A 118 -10.13 43.75 17.58
C ASN A 118 -8.69 44.18 17.96
N GLY A 119 -7.79 43.19 18.11
CA GLY A 119 -6.38 43.37 18.51
C GLY A 119 -6.11 43.26 20.02
N GLU A 120 -7.13 43.18 20.88
CA GLU A 120 -6.98 43.02 22.33
C GLU A 120 -7.05 41.54 22.72
N ARG A 121 -6.18 41.07 23.63
CA ARG A 121 -6.17 39.67 24.10
C ARG A 121 -7.31 39.45 25.10
N VAL A 122 -8.35 38.77 24.66
CA VAL A 122 -9.56 38.51 25.48
C VAL A 122 -9.49 37.23 26.31
N GLY A 123 -8.56 36.32 26.01
CA GLY A 123 -8.36 35.10 26.78
C GLY A 123 -7.44 34.10 26.07
N SER A 124 -7.61 32.83 26.40
CA SER A 124 -7.07 31.68 25.69
C SER A 124 -8.13 30.60 25.56
N ILE A 125 -8.05 29.80 24.50
CA ILE A 125 -8.86 28.60 24.32
C ILE A 125 -8.05 27.38 24.76
N ASP A 126 -8.61 26.58 25.67
CA ASP A 126 -7.99 25.34 26.15
C ASP A 126 -8.41 24.16 25.27
N PHE A 127 -7.49 23.22 25.02
CA PHE A 127 -7.71 22.11 24.10
C PHE A 127 -6.97 20.81 24.49
N PRO A 128 -7.59 19.62 24.36
CA PRO A 128 -6.90 18.34 24.51
C PRO A 128 -6.01 18.02 23.29
N SER A 129 -5.09 17.06 23.43
CA SER A 129 -4.36 16.50 22.29
C SER A 129 -5.33 15.73 21.38
N THR A 130 -5.18 15.89 20.06
CA THR A 130 -5.84 15.04 19.05
C THR A 130 -4.95 13.86 18.64
N GLY A 131 -3.76 13.74 19.25
CA GLY A 131 -2.78 12.69 18.98
C GLY A 131 -1.86 12.95 17.78
N ALA A 132 -2.17 13.94 16.93
CA ALA A 132 -1.41 14.25 15.72
C ALA A 132 -1.46 15.75 15.37
N TRP A 133 -0.56 16.19 14.51
CA TRP A 133 -0.56 17.55 13.94
C TRP A 133 -1.51 17.71 12.73
N VAL A 134 -1.89 16.58 12.12
CA VAL A 134 -2.70 16.48 10.90
C VAL A 134 -3.53 15.19 10.98
N GLY A 135 -4.55 15.05 10.15
CA GLY A 135 -5.40 13.85 10.03
C GLY A 135 -6.41 13.64 11.18
N SER A 136 -6.06 14.01 12.41
CA SER A 136 -6.93 13.89 13.59
C SER A 136 -7.34 15.26 14.11
N TYR A 137 -8.64 15.57 13.97
CA TYR A 137 -9.22 16.88 14.30
C TYR A 137 -10.19 16.83 15.47
N GLY A 138 -9.86 17.57 16.52
CA GLY A 138 -10.76 17.86 17.65
C GLY A 138 -11.53 19.16 17.42
N VAL A 139 -12.44 19.47 18.35
CA VAL A 139 -13.13 20.77 18.40
C VAL A 139 -13.01 21.34 19.80
N ALA A 140 -12.37 22.50 19.91
CA ALA A 140 -12.34 23.31 21.13
C ALA A 140 -13.40 24.42 21.03
N SER A 141 -13.88 24.93 22.17
CA SER A 141 -14.93 25.98 22.22
C SER A 141 -14.48 27.15 23.10
N PHE A 142 -14.62 28.38 22.61
CA PHE A 142 -14.32 29.60 23.36
C PHE A 142 -15.61 30.44 23.54
N PRO A 143 -16.22 30.44 24.74
CA PRO A 143 -17.43 31.20 25.03
C PRO A 143 -17.08 32.66 25.34
N PHE A 144 -17.37 33.56 24.40
CA PHE A 144 -17.13 35.00 24.55
C PHE A 144 -18.10 35.79 23.65
N ALA A 145 -18.55 36.97 24.10
CA ALA A 145 -19.40 37.84 23.30
C ALA A 145 -18.57 38.60 22.26
N ILE A 146 -18.70 38.22 20.99
CA ILE A 146 -18.00 38.82 19.84
C ILE A 146 -18.98 39.75 19.11
N PRO A 147 -18.75 41.08 19.12
CA PRO A 147 -19.64 42.04 18.43
C PRO A 147 -19.59 41.89 16.91
N ALA A 148 -20.71 42.19 16.25
CA ALA A 148 -20.81 42.19 14.79
C ALA A 148 -19.71 43.01 14.09
N ASN A 149 -19.12 42.44 13.04
CA ASN A 149 -18.04 43.02 12.23
C ASN A 149 -16.69 43.19 12.97
N SER A 150 -16.46 42.45 14.05
CA SER A 150 -15.14 42.44 14.72
C SER A 150 -14.08 41.69 13.91
N ASP A 151 -12.81 41.94 14.24
CA ASP A 151 -11.69 41.05 13.90
C ASP A 151 -11.54 39.99 15.00
N PHE A 152 -11.57 38.71 14.64
CA PHE A 152 -11.26 37.59 15.52
C PHE A 152 -9.90 36.99 15.13
N SER A 153 -9.00 36.76 16.08
CA SER A 153 -7.68 36.16 15.81
C SER A 153 -7.27 35.10 16.82
N LEU A 154 -6.63 34.05 16.30
CA LEU A 154 -5.81 33.11 17.07
C LEU A 154 -4.36 33.44 16.80
N ILE A 155 -3.60 33.81 17.83
CA ILE A 155 -2.20 34.22 17.67
C ILE A 155 -1.40 33.61 18.81
N PHE A 156 -0.39 32.81 18.46
CA PHE A 156 0.49 32.16 19.42
C PHE A 156 1.29 33.20 20.23
N ALA A 157 1.14 33.16 21.55
CA ALA A 157 1.83 33.99 22.53
C ALA A 157 2.84 33.18 23.36
N GLU A 158 3.65 33.87 24.17
CA GLU A 158 4.59 33.20 25.08
C GLU A 158 3.83 32.45 26.18
N GLY A 159 4.00 31.13 26.22
CA GLY A 159 3.27 30.21 27.12
C GLY A 159 2.17 29.39 26.44
N ASP A 160 1.77 29.74 25.22
CA ASP A 160 0.78 28.96 24.46
C ASP A 160 1.36 27.60 24.00
N THR A 161 0.45 26.66 23.69
CA THR A 161 0.77 25.38 23.05
C THR A 161 0.38 25.42 21.58
N ALA A 162 1.21 24.81 20.74
CA ALA A 162 0.99 24.83 19.30
C ALA A 162 -0.21 23.95 18.88
N MET A 163 -0.91 24.39 17.85
CA MET A 163 -1.93 23.63 17.11
C MET A 163 -1.87 24.00 15.62
N ASN A 164 -2.47 23.17 14.78
CA ASN A 164 -2.89 23.55 13.44
C ASN A 164 -4.41 23.80 13.46
N VAL A 165 -4.87 24.84 12.78
CA VAL A 165 -6.27 25.28 12.77
C VAL A 165 -6.90 24.97 11.41
N ASP A 166 -8.08 24.36 11.43
CA ASP A 166 -8.84 23.95 10.25
C ASP A 166 -10.00 24.93 9.99
N ARG A 167 -11.03 24.91 10.85
CA ARG A 167 -12.26 25.68 10.62
C ARG A 167 -12.79 26.36 11.86
N LEU A 168 -13.25 27.60 11.70
CA LEU A 168 -13.97 28.35 12.73
C LEU A 168 -15.48 28.25 12.52
N ARG A 169 -16.25 28.17 13.61
CA ARG A 169 -17.71 28.25 13.62
C ARG A 169 -18.16 29.30 14.64
N PHE A 170 -18.76 30.38 14.16
CA PHE A 170 -19.34 31.44 14.98
C PHE A 170 -20.84 31.22 15.15
N PHE A 171 -21.34 31.26 16.38
CA PHE A 171 -22.76 31.04 16.69
C PHE A 171 -23.18 31.68 18.02
N HIS A 172 -24.48 31.76 18.23
CA HIS A 172 -25.05 32.04 19.54
C HIS A 172 -25.35 30.71 20.24
N LEU A 173 -24.86 30.57 21.47
CA LEU A 173 -25.55 29.75 22.47
C LEU A 173 -26.65 30.63 23.08
N ASP A 174 -27.88 30.16 23.04
CA ASP A 174 -28.95 30.68 23.89
C ASP A 174 -28.54 30.45 25.36
N PRO A 175 -28.71 31.43 26.26
CA PRO A 175 -28.40 31.24 27.67
C PRO A 175 -29.33 30.18 28.27
N PRO A 176 -28.86 29.30 29.15
CA PRO A 176 -29.75 28.43 29.93
C PRO A 176 -30.71 29.31 30.74
N ASP A 177 -31.97 28.89 30.86
CA ASP A 177 -33.04 29.66 31.51
C ASP A 177 -32.57 30.20 32.88
N ALA A 178 -32.56 31.53 33.01
CA ALA A 178 -32.03 32.18 34.19
C ALA A 178 -32.87 31.79 35.42
N PRO A 179 -32.27 31.22 36.49
CA PRO A 179 -33.02 30.72 37.63
C PRO A 179 -33.78 31.86 38.31
N THR A 180 -35.11 31.73 38.38
CA THR A 180 -35.97 32.75 38.99
C THR A 180 -35.69 32.84 40.49
N PRO A 181 -35.24 34.01 41.01
CA PRO A 181 -34.71 34.09 42.36
C PRO A 181 -35.83 34.14 43.42
N LEU A 182 -35.84 33.15 44.32
CA LEU A 182 -36.61 33.15 45.56
C LEU A 182 -35.70 32.76 46.76
N PRO A 183 -36.04 33.16 48.00
CA PRO A 183 -35.00 33.56 48.98
C PRO A 183 -34.51 32.48 49.95
N LEU A 184 -33.27 32.70 50.42
CA LEU A 184 -32.61 32.06 51.56
C LEU A 184 -33.20 32.55 52.92
N PRO A 185 -32.84 31.95 54.07
CA PRO A 185 -32.82 30.51 54.39
C PRO A 185 -33.42 30.22 55.80
N SER A 186 -33.60 28.95 56.21
CA SER A 186 -33.72 28.59 57.65
C SER A 186 -33.55 27.10 57.97
N ALA A 187 -32.76 26.85 59.03
CA ALA A 187 -32.72 25.65 59.90
C ALA A 187 -32.51 24.25 59.28
N THR A 188 -31.32 23.68 59.54
CA THR A 188 -31.09 22.22 59.64
C THR A 188 -31.65 21.69 60.98
N PRO A 189 -31.87 20.37 61.14
CA PRO A 189 -30.76 19.44 61.38
C PRO A 189 -30.73 18.23 60.43
N ASP A 190 -29.51 17.77 60.15
CA ASP A 190 -29.18 16.50 59.48
C ASP A 190 -29.52 15.31 60.41
N PRO A 191 -29.79 14.09 59.89
CA PRO A 191 -28.65 13.19 59.63
C PRO A 191 -28.82 12.20 58.45
N ALA A 192 -27.97 12.37 57.43
CA ALA A 192 -27.32 11.34 56.60
C ALA A 192 -28.23 10.48 55.68
N VAL A 193 -27.74 9.84 54.60
CA VAL A 193 -26.37 9.65 54.07
C VAL A 193 -26.37 9.99 52.57
N ASP A 194 -25.26 10.54 52.06
CA ASP A 194 -24.94 10.60 50.62
C ASP A 194 -23.95 9.47 50.28
N PRO A 195 -24.21 8.70 49.20
CA PRO A 195 -23.11 8.20 48.39
C PRO A 195 -23.42 8.18 46.88
N ASP A 196 -22.69 9.01 46.12
CA ASP A 196 -21.96 8.51 44.95
C ASP A 196 -20.87 7.51 45.42
N PRO A 197 -20.43 6.60 44.53
CA PRO A 197 -21.17 5.57 43.81
C PRO A 197 -21.17 4.27 44.67
N ILE A 198 -21.12 3.07 44.06
CA ILE A 198 -20.22 1.93 44.42
C ILE A 198 -20.61 0.63 43.69
N VAL A 199 -19.60 -0.18 43.35
CA VAL A 199 -19.76 -1.60 42.98
C VAL A 199 -20.02 -2.42 44.25
N ASP A 200 -21.22 -2.97 44.43
CA ASP A 200 -21.54 -3.79 45.62
C ASP A 200 -20.90 -5.18 45.56
N ALA A 201 -19.61 -5.23 45.87
CA ALA A 201 -18.98 -6.33 46.59
C ALA A 201 -17.70 -5.84 47.26
N THR A 202 -17.71 -5.75 48.58
CA THR A 202 -16.57 -5.34 49.43
C THR A 202 -15.37 -6.30 49.44
N GLU A 203 -15.34 -7.27 48.50
CA GLU A 203 -14.27 -8.25 48.30
C GLU A 203 -13.87 -8.41 46.81
N ALA A 204 -14.58 -7.77 45.86
CA ALA A 204 -14.34 -7.98 44.43
C ALA A 204 -13.28 -7.00 43.87
N ILE A 205 -12.07 -7.51 43.61
CA ILE A 205 -10.96 -6.67 43.11
C ILE A 205 -11.04 -6.41 41.59
N PHE A 206 -11.55 -7.36 40.79
CA PHE A 206 -11.61 -7.26 39.32
C PHE A 206 -12.87 -7.97 38.79
N GLY A 207 -13.60 -7.37 37.84
CA GLY A 207 -14.83 -7.99 37.31
C GLY A 207 -15.68 -7.14 36.37
N ILE A 208 -16.90 -7.60 36.10
CA ILE A 208 -17.92 -6.88 35.31
C ILE A 208 -19.27 -6.92 36.03
N ASN A 209 -19.93 -5.77 36.15
CA ASN A 209 -21.24 -5.65 36.83
C ASN A 209 -22.43 -5.88 35.88
N ALA A 210 -23.64 -5.88 36.46
CA ALA A 210 -24.88 -6.13 35.72
C ALA A 210 -25.16 -5.10 34.62
N ASP A 211 -24.78 -3.83 34.83
CA ASP A 211 -24.93 -2.74 33.87
C ASP A 211 -23.91 -2.79 32.72
N GLY A 212 -22.90 -3.67 32.82
CA GLY A 212 -21.84 -3.82 31.81
C GLY A 212 -20.64 -2.92 32.04
N GLN A 213 -20.42 -2.49 33.28
CA GLN A 213 -19.24 -1.77 33.70
C GLN A 213 -18.15 -2.77 34.10
N LEU A 214 -17.07 -2.82 33.31
CA LEU A 214 -15.83 -3.53 33.59
C LEU A 214 -15.00 -2.68 34.56
N PHE A 215 -14.49 -3.27 35.65
CA PHE A 215 -13.82 -2.52 36.71
C PHE A 215 -12.63 -3.28 37.32
N HIS A 216 -11.67 -2.53 37.86
CA HIS A 216 -10.65 -3.03 38.80
C HIS A 216 -10.49 -2.03 39.95
N VAL A 217 -10.38 -2.50 41.19
CA VAL A 217 -10.02 -1.66 42.35
C VAL A 217 -8.64 -1.04 42.14
N ASP A 218 -8.47 0.24 42.47
CA ASP A 218 -7.19 0.93 42.48
C ASP A 218 -6.48 0.73 43.83
N GLU A 219 -5.45 -0.11 43.87
CA GLU A 219 -4.65 -0.35 45.08
C GLU A 219 -3.57 0.72 45.32
N GLY A 220 -3.68 1.89 44.65
CA GLY A 220 -2.80 3.03 44.83
C GLY A 220 -1.52 2.98 43.97
N TRP A 221 -1.55 2.28 42.84
CA TRP A 221 -0.41 2.19 41.91
C TRP A 221 -0.08 3.54 41.26
N SER A 222 1.18 3.68 40.80
CA SER A 222 1.68 4.89 40.13
C SER A 222 0.89 5.23 38.85
N ALA A 223 0.44 4.20 38.12
CA ALA A 223 -0.60 4.27 37.10
C ALA A 223 -0.46 5.41 36.07
N SER A 224 0.76 5.70 35.60
CA SER A 224 0.96 6.59 34.44
C SER A 224 0.27 6.05 33.18
N PHE A 225 0.02 4.74 33.15
CA PHE A 225 -1.01 4.08 32.35
C PHE A 225 -1.78 3.04 33.17
N HIS A 226 -3.02 2.83 32.76
CA HIS A 226 -3.91 1.75 33.22
C HIS A 226 -4.89 1.42 32.09
N TYR A 227 -5.17 0.14 31.85
CA TYR A 227 -6.07 -0.32 30.79
C TYR A 227 -7.00 -1.42 31.28
N LEU A 228 -8.29 -1.28 30.96
CA LEU A 228 -9.30 -2.32 31.10
C LEU A 228 -9.59 -2.89 29.71
N CYS A 229 -9.12 -4.11 29.48
CA CYS A 229 -9.24 -4.83 28.23
C CYS A 229 -10.49 -5.72 28.22
N LEU A 230 -11.22 -5.67 27.12
CA LEU A 230 -12.26 -6.63 26.75
C LEU A 230 -11.79 -7.34 25.48
N GLU A 231 -11.72 -8.67 25.52
CA GLU A 231 -11.04 -9.49 24.52
C GLU A 231 -9.62 -8.96 24.24
N ASN A 232 -9.40 -8.35 23.07
CA ASN A 232 -8.13 -7.74 22.67
C ASN A 232 -8.16 -6.20 22.61
N ASP A 233 -9.31 -5.57 22.89
CA ASP A 233 -9.48 -4.10 22.91
C ASP A 233 -9.15 -3.56 24.30
N CYS A 234 -7.91 -3.11 24.50
CA CYS A 234 -7.44 -2.46 25.72
C CYS A 234 -7.61 -0.94 25.66
N ARG A 235 -8.45 -0.37 26.55
CA ARG A 235 -8.65 1.09 26.65
C ARG A 235 -8.41 1.61 28.07
N PRO A 236 -7.98 2.87 28.23
CA PRO A 236 -7.88 3.47 29.55
C PRO A 236 -9.21 3.48 30.28
N GLY A 237 -9.18 3.09 31.56
CA GLY A 237 -10.33 3.25 32.45
C GLY A 237 -10.47 4.69 32.93
N VAL A 238 -11.67 5.10 33.31
CA VAL A 238 -11.88 6.31 34.11
C VAL A 238 -11.61 5.95 35.56
N ARG A 239 -10.75 6.68 36.28
CA ARG A 239 -10.56 6.47 37.72
C ARG A 239 -11.64 7.23 38.49
N VAL A 240 -12.46 6.50 39.25
CA VAL A 240 -13.60 7.00 40.04
C VAL A 240 -13.62 6.22 41.35
N ASP A 241 -13.67 6.92 42.49
CA ASP A 241 -13.85 6.39 43.85
C ASP A 241 -13.11 5.08 44.16
N GLY A 242 -11.78 5.11 44.02
CA GLY A 242 -10.90 3.98 44.32
C GLY A 242 -10.99 2.82 43.32
N HIS A 243 -11.56 3.03 42.14
CA HIS A 243 -11.67 2.04 41.06
C HIS A 243 -11.25 2.64 39.72
N PHE A 244 -10.73 1.80 38.82
CA PHE A 244 -10.74 2.06 37.39
C PHE A 244 -11.99 1.44 36.79
N LEU A 245 -12.71 2.18 35.96
CA LEU A 245 -14.00 1.79 35.39
C LEU A 245 -14.00 1.95 33.86
N ARG A 246 -14.64 1.03 33.14
CA ARG A 246 -14.89 1.11 31.69
C ARG A 246 -16.30 0.61 31.37
N ASP A 247 -17.08 1.42 30.67
CA ASP A 247 -18.35 1.00 30.10
C ASP A 247 -18.13 0.06 28.89
N VAL A 248 -18.73 -1.13 28.94
CA VAL A 248 -18.86 -2.09 27.84
C VAL A 248 -20.31 -2.61 27.70
N SER A 249 -21.29 -1.83 28.21
CA SER A 249 -22.73 -2.17 28.25
C SER A 249 -23.34 -2.49 26.89
N GLN A 250 -22.82 -1.87 25.83
CA GLN A 250 -23.22 -2.05 24.42
C GLN A 250 -22.38 -3.10 23.68
N LEU A 251 -21.46 -3.79 24.36
CA LEU A 251 -20.43 -4.66 23.75
C LEU A 251 -20.40 -6.09 24.34
N VAL A 252 -21.12 -6.36 25.42
CA VAL A 252 -21.20 -7.69 26.07
C VAL A 252 -22.62 -7.88 26.59
N ASP A 253 -23.38 -8.85 26.09
CA ASP A 253 -24.77 -9.08 26.49
C ASP A 253 -24.93 -9.80 27.84
N LEU A 254 -26.10 -9.70 28.47
CA LEU A 254 -26.40 -10.47 29.69
C LEU A 254 -26.47 -11.97 29.41
N GLY A 255 -25.54 -12.73 29.98
CA GLY A 255 -25.31 -14.16 29.72
C GLY A 255 -24.14 -14.44 28.78
N GLU A 256 -23.56 -13.41 28.14
CA GLU A 256 -22.39 -13.56 27.28
C GLU A 256 -21.11 -13.79 28.10
N THR A 257 -20.18 -14.56 27.55
CA THR A 257 -18.93 -14.97 28.21
C THR A 257 -17.74 -14.53 27.38
N VAL A 258 -16.90 -13.69 27.98
CA VAL A 258 -15.79 -12.94 27.36
C VAL A 258 -14.52 -13.07 28.17
N ASP A 259 -13.36 -12.89 27.54
CA ASP A 259 -12.07 -12.76 28.24
C ASP A 259 -11.79 -11.28 28.56
N ILE A 260 -11.44 -10.98 29.82
CA ILE A 260 -11.07 -9.64 30.29
C ILE A 260 -9.66 -9.62 30.87
N GLU A 261 -8.97 -8.48 30.78
CA GLU A 261 -7.61 -8.29 31.32
C GLU A 261 -7.44 -6.86 31.85
N PHE A 262 -6.74 -6.70 32.98
CA PHE A 262 -6.31 -5.40 33.49
C PHE A 262 -4.79 -5.26 33.43
N LYS A 263 -4.33 -4.05 33.10
CA LYS A 263 -2.91 -3.70 32.91
C LYS A 263 -2.65 -2.37 33.58
N VAL A 264 -1.64 -2.26 34.44
CA VAL A 264 -1.35 -1.01 35.17
C VAL A 264 0.15 -0.83 35.39
N GLU A 265 0.63 0.42 35.33
CA GLU A 265 1.98 0.77 35.74
C GLU A 265 2.11 0.69 37.28
N VAL A 266 3.17 0.05 37.76
CA VAL A 266 3.51 -0.05 39.18
C VAL A 266 4.98 0.32 39.38
N ASP A 267 5.24 1.50 39.94
CA ASP A 267 6.58 2.01 40.30
C ASP A 267 7.62 1.94 39.15
N GLY A 268 7.17 2.24 37.93
CA GLY A 268 7.97 2.18 36.70
C GLY A 268 8.13 0.76 36.10
N GLY A 269 7.53 -0.25 36.73
CA GLY A 269 7.22 -1.55 36.14
C GLY A 269 5.77 -1.62 35.65
N GLN A 270 5.29 -2.83 35.33
CA GLN A 270 3.89 -3.08 34.99
C GLN A 270 3.37 -4.33 35.71
N CYS A 271 2.09 -4.31 36.09
CA CYS A 271 1.33 -5.52 36.41
C CYS A 271 0.27 -5.81 35.35
N LEU A 272 0.05 -7.09 35.08
CA LEU A 272 -0.90 -7.61 34.08
C LEU A 272 -1.67 -8.76 34.73
N THR A 273 -3.00 -8.79 34.65
CA THR A 273 -3.79 -9.90 35.21
C THR A 273 -3.67 -11.20 34.39
N GLY A 274 -3.23 -11.07 33.13
CA GLY A 274 -3.51 -12.02 32.05
C GLY A 274 -4.98 -11.97 31.63
N PRO A 275 -5.34 -12.50 30.45
CA PRO A 275 -6.74 -12.69 30.05
C PRO A 275 -7.42 -13.72 30.96
N ARG A 276 -8.64 -13.37 31.41
CA ARG A 276 -9.46 -14.16 32.33
C ARG A 276 -10.90 -14.22 31.84
N ARG A 277 -11.44 -15.43 31.72
CA ARG A 277 -12.81 -15.64 31.26
C ARG A 277 -13.83 -15.27 32.32
N ILE A 278 -14.83 -14.48 31.94
CA ILE A 278 -15.92 -14.02 32.80
C ILE A 278 -17.24 -14.02 32.03
N THR A 279 -18.36 -14.26 32.71
CA THR A 279 -19.70 -14.14 32.12
C THR A 279 -20.36 -12.88 32.66
N ARG A 280 -20.90 -12.00 31.83
CA ARG A 280 -21.73 -10.87 32.32
C ARG A 280 -23.05 -11.44 32.81
N GLN A 281 -23.41 -11.24 34.07
CA GLN A 281 -24.66 -11.74 34.66
C GLN A 281 -25.52 -10.58 35.19
N ALA A 282 -26.78 -10.87 35.52
CA ALA A 282 -27.68 -9.90 36.17
C ALA A 282 -27.31 -9.60 37.64
N SER A 283 -26.28 -10.25 38.15
CA SER A 283 -25.55 -9.92 39.37
C SER A 283 -24.09 -9.65 39.01
N LEU A 284 -23.37 -8.91 39.87
CA LEU A 284 -21.94 -8.73 39.74
C LEU A 284 -21.22 -10.08 39.55
N THR A 285 -20.30 -10.13 38.58
CA THR A 285 -19.40 -11.26 38.38
C THR A 285 -17.95 -10.77 38.51
N SER A 286 -17.15 -11.45 39.33
CA SER A 286 -15.78 -11.05 39.67
C SER A 286 -14.81 -12.22 39.66
N ILE A 287 -13.52 -11.91 39.58
CA ILE A 287 -12.41 -12.85 39.43
C ILE A 287 -11.20 -12.39 40.25
N GLU A 288 -10.33 -13.32 40.64
CA GLU A 288 -9.08 -13.00 41.34
C GLU A 288 -8.12 -12.21 40.44
N SER A 289 -7.55 -11.14 40.97
CA SER A 289 -6.49 -10.37 40.31
C SER A 289 -5.12 -10.74 40.89
N PRO A 290 -4.14 -11.21 40.08
CA PRO A 290 -2.77 -11.41 40.52
C PRO A 290 -1.99 -10.10 40.66
N CYS A 291 -2.61 -8.94 40.38
CA CYS A 291 -2.04 -7.62 40.68
C CYS A 291 -2.34 -7.14 42.10
N ALA A 292 -3.15 -7.88 42.85
CA ALA A 292 -3.44 -7.56 44.23
C ALA A 292 -2.25 -7.85 45.16
N ASN A 293 -1.97 -6.91 46.08
CA ASN A 293 -0.96 -7.01 47.14
C ASN A 293 0.51 -7.13 46.69
N GLY A 294 1.10 -6.02 46.24
CA GLY A 294 2.47 -5.61 46.64
C GLY A 294 3.65 -6.57 46.38
N LEU A 295 3.57 -7.50 45.43
CA LEU A 295 4.69 -8.36 45.04
C LEU A 295 5.71 -7.61 44.16
N PRO A 296 7.02 -7.67 44.46
CA PRO A 296 8.03 -6.84 43.80
C PRO A 296 8.33 -7.29 42.36
N PRO A 297 8.76 -6.37 41.47
CA PRO A 297 9.09 -6.67 40.09
C PRO A 297 10.28 -7.63 39.94
N LEU A 298 10.28 -8.40 38.85
CA LEU A 298 11.36 -9.32 38.50
C LEU A 298 12.71 -8.58 38.33
N PRO A 299 13.82 -9.12 38.87
CA PRO A 299 15.10 -8.41 38.90
C PRO A 299 15.76 -8.32 37.51
N PRO A 300 16.50 -7.22 37.22
CA PRO A 300 17.23 -7.07 35.97
C PRO A 300 18.40 -8.07 35.84
N GLY A 301 18.73 -8.42 34.60
CA GLY A 301 19.81 -9.36 34.27
C GLY A 301 21.21 -8.89 34.73
N PRO A 302 22.15 -9.82 34.98
CA PRO A 302 23.43 -9.52 35.61
C PRO A 302 24.35 -8.67 34.71
N ALA A 303 24.96 -7.64 35.31
CA ALA A 303 25.89 -6.74 34.63
C ALA A 303 27.23 -7.42 34.31
N VAL A 304 27.80 -7.09 33.14
CA VAL A 304 29.11 -7.58 32.69
C VAL A 304 30.23 -6.71 33.28
N THR A 305 31.09 -7.30 34.12
CA THR A 305 32.35 -6.69 34.53
C THR A 305 33.49 -7.06 33.56
N PRO A 306 34.29 -6.09 33.08
CA PRO A 306 35.42 -6.36 32.20
C PRO A 306 36.70 -6.71 32.97
N SER A 307 37.46 -7.73 32.55
CA SER A 307 38.84 -7.92 33.04
C SER A 307 39.75 -8.74 32.11
N ALA A 308 40.90 -8.13 31.79
CA ALA A 308 42.23 -8.71 31.56
C ALA A 308 42.45 -9.91 30.59
N THR A 309 42.97 -9.56 29.39
CA THR A 309 44.30 -9.95 28.85
C THR A 309 44.64 -11.44 28.59
N PRO A 310 45.10 -11.82 27.37
CA PRO A 310 45.39 -13.21 26.99
C PRO A 310 46.86 -13.66 27.18
N PRO A 311 47.12 -15.00 27.17
CA PRO A 311 48.44 -15.58 26.92
C PRO A 311 48.60 -16.11 25.48
N THR A 312 49.85 -16.16 25.00
CA THR A 312 50.28 -16.53 23.64
C THR A 312 50.50 -18.06 23.42
N PRO A 313 50.60 -18.56 22.17
CA PRO A 313 50.46 -19.98 21.86
C PRO A 313 51.73 -20.83 22.08
N ARG A 314 51.58 -22.17 22.07
CA ARG A 314 52.73 -23.09 22.07
C ARG A 314 52.55 -24.37 21.25
N ALA A 315 53.39 -24.48 20.23
CA ALA A 315 53.90 -25.63 19.47
C ALA A 315 53.31 -27.05 19.63
N SER A 316 53.07 -27.69 18.48
CA SER A 316 52.97 -29.15 18.27
C SER A 316 54.31 -29.88 18.48
N PRO A 317 54.29 -31.23 18.52
CA PRO A 317 55.34 -32.00 17.85
C PRO A 317 54.86 -33.21 17.02
N GLU A 318 55.32 -33.22 15.77
CA GLU A 318 55.92 -34.34 15.01
C GLU A 318 55.29 -35.74 14.89
N ARG A 319 54.93 -36.03 13.62
CA ARG A 319 54.95 -37.30 12.85
C ARG A 319 55.83 -38.45 13.35
N THR A 320 55.39 -39.67 13.03
CA THR A 320 56.25 -40.74 12.46
C THR A 320 55.68 -41.25 11.11
N ALA A 321 56.34 -42.21 10.44
CA ALA A 321 56.35 -42.32 8.97
C ALA A 321 55.53 -43.49 8.34
N ALA A 322 55.43 -43.46 6.99
CA ALA A 322 54.69 -44.39 6.13
C ALA A 322 55.44 -45.71 5.81
N PRO A 323 54.90 -46.58 4.93
CA PRO A 323 55.30 -46.49 3.52
C PRO A 323 54.18 -46.72 2.46
N THR A 324 54.37 -46.13 1.27
CA THR A 324 53.66 -46.38 0.01
C THR A 324 54.35 -47.51 -0.81
N PRO A 325 53.76 -48.12 -1.87
CA PRO A 325 53.75 -47.48 -3.22
C PRO A 325 52.63 -47.89 -4.21
N ALA A 326 52.27 -46.96 -5.12
CA ALA A 326 52.00 -47.18 -6.56
C ALA A 326 51.63 -45.85 -7.26
N GLU A 327 51.91 -45.73 -8.56
CA GLU A 327 51.62 -44.57 -9.44
C GLU A 327 50.38 -44.90 -10.35
N THR A 328 49.81 -44.08 -11.25
CA THR A 328 50.30 -42.88 -11.98
C THR A 328 49.11 -41.89 -12.29
N PRO A 329 49.05 -41.01 -13.34
CA PRO A 329 48.80 -39.56 -13.21
C PRO A 329 47.34 -39.09 -13.55
N PRO A 330 46.99 -37.78 -13.45
CA PRO A 330 45.60 -37.33 -13.38
C PRO A 330 44.92 -37.06 -14.74
N ALA A 331 43.58 -36.96 -14.71
CA ALA A 331 42.73 -36.49 -15.80
C ALA A 331 42.06 -35.15 -15.46
N THR A 332 41.86 -34.30 -16.47
CA THR A 332 41.25 -32.96 -16.35
C THR A 332 39.74 -33.05 -16.12
N PRO A 333 39.13 -32.18 -15.29
CA PRO A 333 37.67 -32.10 -15.19
C PRO A 333 37.07 -31.57 -16.50
N THR A 334 36.23 -32.37 -17.15
CA THR A 334 35.44 -31.98 -18.32
C THR A 334 34.25 -31.11 -17.92
N ALA A 335 33.96 -30.08 -18.72
CA ALA A 335 32.77 -29.24 -18.56
C ALA A 335 31.46 -30.06 -18.64
N PRO A 336 30.37 -29.62 -17.97
CA PRO A 336 29.05 -30.24 -18.13
C PRO A 336 28.52 -30.05 -19.56
N PRO A 337 27.79 -31.03 -20.12
CA PRO A 337 27.22 -30.92 -21.46
C PRO A 337 26.08 -29.90 -21.53
N GLY A 338 25.88 -29.33 -22.73
CA GLY A 338 24.75 -28.45 -23.03
C GLY A 338 23.42 -29.19 -23.15
N ALA A 339 22.36 -28.44 -23.45
CA ALA A 339 21.00 -28.95 -23.51
C ALA A 339 20.79 -30.00 -24.62
N ASP A 340 20.10 -31.09 -24.28
CA ASP A 340 19.42 -31.96 -25.23
C ASP A 340 18.11 -32.48 -24.61
N GLY A 341 17.03 -32.52 -25.40
CA GLY A 341 15.67 -32.63 -24.89
C GLY A 341 15.18 -34.07 -24.70
N SER A 342 15.30 -34.65 -23.50
CA SER A 342 14.48 -35.81 -23.11
C SER A 342 14.27 -35.89 -21.59
N SER A 343 13.01 -35.88 -21.15
CA SER A 343 12.65 -36.07 -19.74
C SER A 343 12.62 -37.57 -19.37
N PRO A 344 13.29 -38.00 -18.29
CA PRO A 344 13.08 -39.32 -17.73
C PRO A 344 11.63 -39.49 -17.23
N ALA A 345 10.98 -40.59 -17.60
CA ALA A 345 9.63 -40.88 -17.14
C ALA A 345 9.63 -41.22 -15.64
N GLY A 346 9.08 -40.32 -14.81
CA GLY A 346 8.98 -40.51 -13.36
C GLY A 346 8.62 -39.25 -12.57
N SER A 347 9.03 -38.07 -13.05
CA SER A 347 8.73 -36.80 -12.37
C SER A 347 7.24 -36.44 -12.47
N ARG A 348 6.58 -36.25 -11.32
CA ARG A 348 5.34 -35.47 -11.25
C ARG A 348 5.68 -34.00 -11.11
N THR A 349 5.19 -33.20 -12.05
CA THR A 349 5.27 -31.74 -12.04
C THR A 349 4.01 -31.13 -11.43
N ASP A 350 3.75 -31.46 -10.17
CA ASP A 350 2.58 -30.98 -9.40
C ASP A 350 2.77 -29.49 -9.02
N GLY A 351 2.55 -28.58 -9.98
CA GLY A 351 2.51 -27.12 -9.80
C GLY A 351 3.70 -26.35 -10.39
N ALA A 352 3.40 -25.39 -11.28
CA ALA A 352 4.28 -24.32 -11.78
C ALA A 352 5.71 -24.70 -12.27
N GLY A 353 6.02 -25.98 -12.50
CA GLY A 353 7.32 -26.43 -13.01
C GLY A 353 8.52 -26.25 -12.07
N LEU A 354 8.33 -25.75 -10.85
CA LEU A 354 9.42 -25.41 -9.92
C LEU A 354 9.93 -26.60 -9.13
N ILE A 355 9.04 -27.56 -8.86
CA ILE A 355 9.29 -28.69 -7.96
C ILE A 355 9.45 -29.96 -8.80
N SER A 356 10.49 -30.73 -8.51
CA SER A 356 10.65 -32.09 -9.01
C SER A 356 11.08 -33.03 -7.88
N THR A 357 10.54 -34.25 -7.90
CA THR A 357 10.76 -35.26 -6.86
C THR A 357 11.51 -36.47 -7.44
N ASP A 358 12.57 -36.92 -6.77
CA ASP A 358 13.25 -38.19 -7.05
C ASP A 358 13.42 -38.99 -5.75
N GLY A 359 12.66 -40.08 -5.61
CA GLY A 359 12.50 -40.80 -4.35
C GLY A 359 11.99 -39.89 -3.23
N GLU A 360 12.83 -39.67 -2.22
CA GLU A 360 12.58 -38.70 -1.14
C GLU A 360 13.27 -37.34 -1.34
N THR A 361 14.10 -37.18 -2.38
CA THR A 361 14.74 -35.90 -2.70
C THR A 361 13.76 -34.97 -3.40
N ILE A 362 13.66 -33.73 -2.94
CA ILE A 362 12.81 -32.70 -3.53
C ILE A 362 13.69 -31.56 -4.00
N THR A 363 13.78 -31.38 -5.32
CA THR A 363 14.44 -30.23 -5.92
C THR A 363 13.42 -29.12 -6.12
N THR A 364 13.75 -27.90 -5.73
CA THR A 364 13.01 -26.68 -6.07
C THR A 364 13.96 -25.70 -6.75
N ARG A 365 13.58 -25.23 -7.94
CA ARG A 365 14.31 -24.24 -8.73
C ARG A 365 13.53 -22.95 -8.81
N LEU A 366 14.24 -21.83 -8.76
CA LEU A 366 13.75 -20.51 -9.17
C LEU A 366 14.92 -19.67 -9.68
N ALA A 367 14.64 -18.59 -10.41
CA ALA A 367 15.64 -17.58 -10.71
C ALA A 367 15.35 -16.26 -9.99
N GLU A 368 16.42 -15.58 -9.59
CA GLU A 368 16.41 -14.23 -9.01
C GLU A 368 17.37 -13.32 -9.77
N ARG A 369 17.21 -12.00 -9.63
CA ARG A 369 17.99 -11.00 -10.38
C ARG A 369 18.99 -10.25 -9.52
N PHE A 370 20.10 -9.83 -10.13
CA PHE A 370 20.92 -8.76 -9.57
C PHE A 370 20.10 -7.45 -9.55
N ARG A 371 20.18 -6.69 -8.45
CA ARG A 371 19.34 -5.51 -8.17
C ARG A 371 20.18 -4.24 -8.10
N ASP A 372 20.33 -3.51 -9.21
CA ASP A 372 21.03 -2.21 -9.18
C ASP A 372 20.21 -1.15 -8.43
N ARG A 373 20.80 -0.62 -7.35
CA ARG A 373 20.25 0.39 -6.40
C ARG A 373 19.00 -0.04 -5.62
N HIS A 374 18.76 0.65 -4.49
CA HIS A 374 17.57 0.42 -3.67
C HIS A 374 16.34 1.01 -4.36
N GLU A 375 15.20 0.35 -4.17
CA GLU A 375 13.95 0.64 -4.89
C GLU A 375 13.22 1.93 -4.37
N SER A 376 13.92 2.75 -3.58
CA SER A 376 13.55 4.11 -3.18
C SER A 376 14.54 5.21 -3.61
N ASP A 377 15.72 4.86 -4.14
CA ASP A 377 16.85 5.79 -4.28
C ASP A 377 16.80 6.58 -5.59
N LEU A 378 15.72 7.36 -5.77
CA LEU A 378 15.42 8.22 -6.92
C LEU A 378 16.43 9.38 -7.15
N ASN A 379 17.54 9.42 -6.40
CA ASN A 379 18.45 10.57 -6.28
C ASN A 379 19.92 10.27 -6.63
N HIS A 380 20.25 9.10 -7.20
CA HIS A 380 21.63 8.72 -7.54
C HIS A 380 21.80 8.31 -9.00
N ASP A 381 22.76 8.93 -9.69
CA ASP A 381 22.63 9.32 -11.11
C ASP A 381 23.55 8.54 -12.07
N ALA A 382 23.91 7.29 -11.74
CA ALA A 382 24.87 6.49 -12.50
C ALA A 382 24.32 5.10 -12.87
N TYR A 383 23.89 4.93 -14.12
CA TYR A 383 23.61 3.60 -14.70
C TYR A 383 24.93 2.85 -14.97
N ILE A 384 25.02 1.59 -14.56
CA ILE A 384 26.20 0.77 -14.85
C ILE A 384 25.99 0.05 -16.18
N ASP A 385 26.87 0.35 -17.14
CA ASP A 385 26.91 -0.14 -18.54
C ASP A 385 26.85 -1.68 -18.73
N GLN A 386 26.90 -2.45 -17.65
CA GLN A 386 26.89 -3.93 -17.64
C GLN A 386 25.68 -4.52 -16.89
N TYR A 387 24.74 -3.70 -16.41
CA TYR A 387 23.71 -4.14 -15.46
C TYR A 387 22.85 -5.31 -15.97
N ALA A 388 22.33 -5.24 -17.20
CA ALA A 388 21.53 -6.34 -17.75
C ALA A 388 22.38 -7.54 -18.21
N GLN A 389 23.70 -7.43 -18.30
CA GLN A 389 24.58 -8.51 -18.77
C GLN A 389 24.80 -9.55 -17.66
N GLY A 390 24.24 -10.75 -17.85
CA GLY A 390 24.17 -11.78 -16.82
C GLY A 390 23.36 -11.32 -15.60
N SER A 391 22.20 -10.69 -15.83
CA SER A 391 21.37 -10.10 -14.78
C SER A 391 20.62 -11.09 -13.88
N ALA A 392 20.64 -12.39 -14.19
CA ALA A 392 19.85 -13.42 -13.53
C ALA A 392 20.73 -14.55 -13.00
N TYR A 393 20.39 -15.09 -11.83
CA TYR A 393 21.00 -16.28 -11.21
C TYR A 393 19.92 -17.29 -10.80
N GLU A 394 20.20 -18.59 -10.92
CA GLU A 394 19.33 -19.66 -10.43
C GLU A 394 19.64 -19.99 -8.97
N ILE A 395 18.61 -20.16 -8.14
CA ILE A 395 18.69 -20.78 -6.81
C ILE A 395 18.12 -22.20 -6.94
N ILE A 396 18.91 -23.20 -6.53
CA ILE A 396 18.53 -24.62 -6.53
C ILE A 396 18.53 -25.11 -5.08
N LEU A 397 17.34 -25.43 -4.57
CA LEU A 397 17.13 -26.00 -3.25
C LEU A 397 16.94 -27.51 -3.41
N ILE A 398 17.76 -28.34 -2.75
CA ILE A 398 17.72 -29.80 -2.84
C ILE A 398 17.51 -30.35 -1.43
N ASP A 399 16.24 -30.58 -1.07
CA ASP A 399 15.82 -31.12 0.22
C ASP A 399 15.92 -32.64 0.21
N ARG A 400 16.80 -33.18 1.06
CA ARG A 400 16.96 -34.61 1.32
C ARG A 400 16.55 -34.92 2.76
N PRO A 401 16.25 -36.19 3.11
CA PRO A 401 15.92 -36.57 4.49
C PRO A 401 16.91 -36.07 5.56
N GLU A 402 18.21 -36.02 5.22
CA GLU A 402 19.31 -35.65 6.10
C GLU A 402 19.61 -34.13 6.17
N GLY A 403 19.27 -33.34 5.14
CA GLY A 403 19.66 -31.93 5.06
C GLY A 403 19.13 -31.22 3.82
N LEU A 404 19.02 -29.89 3.89
CA LEU A 404 18.77 -29.02 2.74
C LEU A 404 20.09 -28.57 2.12
N GLU A 405 20.37 -29.00 0.89
CA GLU A 405 21.41 -28.41 0.06
C GLU A 405 20.88 -27.18 -0.68
N VAL A 406 21.73 -26.16 -0.81
CA VAL A 406 21.42 -24.86 -1.41
C VAL A 406 22.53 -24.51 -2.39
N GLN A 407 22.23 -24.48 -3.68
CA GLN A 407 23.14 -23.99 -4.71
C GLN A 407 22.68 -22.64 -5.25
N VAL A 408 23.63 -21.77 -5.58
CA VAL A 408 23.38 -20.55 -6.37
C VAL A 408 24.22 -20.63 -7.65
N TYR A 409 23.61 -20.46 -8.82
CA TYR A 409 24.22 -20.68 -10.13
C TYR A 409 24.05 -19.47 -11.05
N SER A 410 25.18 -18.91 -11.52
CA SER A 410 25.25 -17.69 -12.32
C SER A 410 26.39 -17.80 -13.35
N PRO A 411 26.16 -18.41 -14.53
CA PRO A 411 27.21 -18.68 -15.51
C PRO A 411 27.72 -17.42 -16.20
N ASP A 412 26.82 -16.51 -16.59
CA ASP A 412 27.14 -15.28 -17.33
C ASP A 412 27.65 -14.14 -16.44
N ALA A 413 27.53 -14.31 -15.12
CA ALA A 413 27.83 -13.32 -14.10
C ALA A 413 28.35 -14.00 -12.82
N PRO A 414 29.59 -14.50 -12.83
CA PRO A 414 30.12 -15.27 -11.72
C PRO A 414 30.17 -14.44 -10.43
N LEU A 415 29.92 -15.12 -9.32
CA LEU A 415 29.74 -14.56 -7.99
C LEU A 415 31.06 -14.62 -7.21
N SER A 416 31.34 -13.63 -6.37
CA SER A 416 32.42 -13.71 -5.38
C SER A 416 32.00 -14.48 -4.14
N MET A 417 30.81 -14.15 -3.63
CA MET A 417 30.22 -14.78 -2.46
C MET A 417 28.70 -14.58 -2.45
N VAL A 418 28.01 -15.40 -1.66
CA VAL A 418 26.64 -15.19 -1.23
C VAL A 418 26.65 -15.20 0.30
N ASN A 419 26.08 -14.18 0.93
CA ASN A 419 25.63 -14.32 2.31
C ASN A 419 24.35 -15.14 2.28
N PHE A 420 24.33 -16.25 3.01
CA PHE A 420 23.13 -17.05 3.22
C PHE A 420 22.76 -17.01 4.71
N THR A 421 21.52 -16.62 4.98
CA THR A 421 20.91 -16.55 6.31
C THR A 421 19.58 -17.29 6.29
N TYR A 422 19.23 -17.96 7.39
CA TYR A 422 17.98 -18.74 7.48
C TYR A 422 17.37 -18.72 8.87
N ASP A 423 16.06 -18.98 8.94
CA ASP A 423 15.37 -19.17 10.21
C ASP A 423 14.18 -20.14 10.11
N HIS A 424 13.90 -20.85 11.20
CA HIS A 424 12.70 -21.69 11.35
C HIS A 424 11.56 -20.85 11.94
N ILE A 425 10.49 -20.64 11.18
CA ILE A 425 9.37 -19.80 11.60
C ILE A 425 8.47 -20.55 12.59
N LEU A 426 8.47 -20.11 13.86
CA LEU A 426 7.53 -20.59 14.89
C LEU A 426 6.11 -20.00 14.73
N ASN A 427 6.00 -18.71 14.35
CA ASN A 427 4.73 -18.01 14.11
C ASN A 427 4.63 -17.54 12.64
N PRO A 428 3.74 -18.12 11.81
CA PRO A 428 3.79 -17.99 10.34
C PRO A 428 3.30 -16.66 9.76
N GLY A 429 3.13 -15.60 10.56
CA GLY A 429 2.78 -14.27 10.05
C GLY A 429 3.80 -13.79 9.00
N PHE A 430 3.39 -12.97 8.04
CA PHE A 430 4.29 -12.42 7.02
C PHE A 430 5.11 -11.22 7.56
N ALA A 431 5.29 -11.15 8.88
CA ALA A 431 5.06 -9.93 9.63
C ALA A 431 6.06 -9.69 10.77
N ASP A 432 6.30 -10.70 11.61
CA ASP A 432 7.47 -10.65 12.47
C ASP A 432 8.71 -10.58 11.57
N PRO A 433 9.57 -9.54 11.69
CA PRO A 433 10.85 -9.55 11.01
C PRO A 433 11.60 -10.80 11.49
N PRO A 434 12.11 -11.67 10.60
CA PRO A 434 12.65 -12.95 11.02
C PRO A 434 13.74 -12.75 12.06
N GLN A 435 13.60 -13.39 13.22
CA GLN A 435 14.62 -13.34 14.26
C GLN A 435 15.74 -14.31 13.86
N PHE A 436 16.50 -13.95 12.82
CA PHE A 436 17.55 -14.73 12.18
C PHE A 436 18.63 -15.17 13.19
N THR A 437 18.40 -16.29 13.88
CA THR A 437 19.35 -16.93 14.81
C THR A 437 20.02 -18.12 14.11
N GLY A 438 20.86 -17.84 13.12
CA GLY A 438 21.53 -18.86 12.32
C GLY A 438 22.62 -18.28 11.42
N ALA A 439 23.88 -18.55 11.79
CA ALA A 439 25.14 -18.24 11.11
C ALA A 439 25.08 -17.76 9.64
N THR A 440 25.75 -16.64 9.36
CA THR A 440 26.18 -16.27 8.00
C THR A 440 27.13 -17.34 7.46
N PHE A 441 26.69 -18.10 6.47
CA PHE A 441 27.58 -18.96 5.69
C PHE A 441 28.04 -18.21 4.45
N MET A 442 29.35 -17.99 4.33
CA MET A 442 29.96 -17.60 3.06
C MET A 442 29.99 -18.85 2.18
N ALA A 443 29.15 -18.85 1.14
CA ALA A 443 28.88 -20.05 0.34
C ALA A 443 30.17 -20.58 -0.33
N LYS A 444 30.39 -21.89 -0.26
CA LYS A 444 31.64 -22.52 -0.71
C LYS A 444 31.81 -22.44 -2.21
N GLY A 445 33.07 -22.26 -2.61
CA GLY A 445 33.47 -22.26 -4.01
C GLY A 445 33.68 -23.66 -4.56
N SER A 446 32.78 -24.12 -5.45
CA SER A 446 32.73 -25.49 -5.99
C SER A 446 32.40 -26.58 -4.93
N PRO A 447 31.75 -27.70 -5.30
CA PRO A 447 31.54 -28.83 -4.39
C PRO A 447 32.83 -29.44 -3.81
N GLU A 448 33.97 -29.23 -4.48
CA GLU A 448 35.28 -29.78 -4.10
C GLU A 448 36.16 -28.79 -3.29
N GLY A 449 35.72 -27.55 -3.12
CA GLY A 449 36.51 -26.49 -2.51
C GLY A 449 36.31 -26.32 -0.99
N PRO A 450 37.29 -25.71 -0.28
CA PRO A 450 37.05 -25.16 1.05
C PRO A 450 36.05 -23.99 0.98
N ALA A 451 35.57 -23.53 2.14
CA ALA A 451 35.00 -22.19 2.21
C ALA A 451 36.08 -21.18 1.80
N ASN A 452 35.75 -20.27 0.88
CA ASN A 452 36.69 -19.28 0.40
C ASN A 452 36.17 -17.89 0.73
N ASP A 453 36.84 -17.26 1.69
CA ASP A 453 36.49 -15.94 2.21
C ASP A 453 37.20 -14.82 1.39
N ASP A 454 37.92 -15.18 0.32
CA ASP A 454 38.57 -14.23 -0.61
C ASP A 454 37.54 -13.61 -1.57
N PRO A 455 37.21 -12.31 -1.44
CA PRO A 455 36.23 -11.66 -2.31
C PRO A 455 36.72 -11.52 -3.77
N GLY A 456 38.02 -11.72 -4.05
CA GLY A 456 38.57 -11.71 -5.40
C GLY A 456 38.37 -13.02 -6.18
N TRP A 457 37.88 -14.08 -5.53
CA TRP A 457 37.66 -15.37 -6.18
C TRP A 457 36.25 -15.46 -6.78
N MET A 458 36.15 -15.58 -8.10
CA MET A 458 34.86 -15.65 -8.82
C MET A 458 34.49 -17.09 -9.19
N ALA A 459 33.22 -17.47 -9.02
CA ALA A 459 32.68 -18.71 -9.60
C ALA A 459 31.23 -18.61 -10.07
N SER A 460 30.93 -19.40 -11.09
CA SER A 460 29.58 -19.55 -11.63
C SER A 460 28.66 -20.42 -10.75
N ARG A 461 29.18 -21.10 -9.72
CA ARG A 461 28.37 -21.88 -8.77
C ARG A 461 28.92 -21.82 -7.35
N LEU A 462 28.03 -21.55 -6.40
CA LEU A 462 28.29 -21.53 -4.96
C LEU A 462 27.39 -22.53 -4.23
N TYR A 463 27.84 -23.03 -3.07
CA TYR A 463 27.20 -24.12 -2.32
C TYR A 463 27.05 -23.83 -0.82
N ALA A 464 25.90 -24.17 -0.25
CA ALA A 464 25.66 -24.25 1.20
C ALA A 464 24.80 -25.48 1.56
N GLN A 465 24.79 -25.88 2.83
CA GLN A 465 24.03 -27.02 3.35
C GLN A 465 23.50 -26.72 4.76
N VAL A 466 22.27 -27.16 5.05
CA VAL A 466 21.59 -26.97 6.35
C VAL A 466 21.11 -28.31 6.89
N ASP A 467 21.89 -28.88 7.82
CA ASP A 467 21.59 -30.15 8.49
C ASP A 467 20.72 -29.98 9.76
N SER A 468 20.66 -28.74 10.29
CA SER A 468 19.85 -28.41 11.48
C SER A 468 19.53 -26.91 11.58
N ILE A 469 18.42 -26.58 12.24
CA ILE A 469 18.01 -25.19 12.55
C ILE A 469 17.63 -25.10 14.02
N ARG A 470 18.16 -24.10 14.75
CA ARG A 470 17.95 -23.88 16.19
C ARG A 470 18.11 -25.16 17.05
N GLY A 471 19.04 -26.05 16.67
CA GLY A 471 19.34 -27.32 17.36
C GLY A 471 18.43 -28.51 17.00
N ARG A 472 17.47 -28.34 16.10
CA ARG A 472 16.59 -29.41 15.57
C ARG A 472 17.09 -29.89 14.22
N SER A 473 17.13 -31.19 13.98
CA SER A 473 17.66 -31.74 12.71
C SER A 473 16.75 -31.45 11.53
N TRP A 474 17.32 -31.38 10.31
CA TRP A 474 16.54 -31.20 9.09
C TRP A 474 15.45 -32.27 8.96
N ALA A 475 15.75 -33.53 9.29
CA ALA A 475 14.78 -34.62 9.32
C ALA A 475 13.52 -34.32 10.16
N GLU A 476 13.65 -33.66 11.33
CA GLU A 476 12.52 -33.29 12.18
C GLU A 476 11.67 -32.17 11.55
N ILE A 477 12.34 -31.17 10.98
CA ILE A 477 11.74 -29.99 10.32
C ILE A 477 10.97 -30.44 9.07
N ARG A 478 11.60 -31.31 8.28
CA ARG A 478 11.07 -31.98 7.08
C ARG A 478 9.89 -32.90 7.40
N GLN A 479 9.96 -33.67 8.50
CA GLN A 479 8.85 -34.52 8.95
C GLN A 479 7.60 -33.70 9.29
N ARG A 480 7.78 -32.54 9.93
CA ARG A 480 6.69 -31.65 10.36
C ARG A 480 6.20 -30.68 9.27
N ARG A 481 6.83 -30.69 8.09
CA ARG A 481 6.54 -29.78 6.97
C ARG A 481 6.62 -28.31 7.34
N GLU A 482 7.58 -27.97 8.20
CA GLU A 482 7.79 -26.63 8.73
C GLU A 482 8.29 -25.64 7.65
N ILE A 483 8.09 -24.34 7.90
CA ILE A 483 8.49 -23.26 6.97
C ILE A 483 9.85 -22.71 7.42
N VAL A 484 10.77 -22.67 6.47
CA VAL A 484 12.11 -22.10 6.64
C VAL A 484 12.19 -20.81 5.82
N THR A 485 12.53 -19.70 6.48
CA THR A 485 12.94 -18.47 5.81
C THR A 485 14.35 -18.66 5.29
N LEU A 486 14.59 -18.26 4.04
CA LEU A 486 15.90 -18.25 3.39
C LEU A 486 16.15 -16.84 2.86
N GLU A 487 17.32 -16.27 3.15
CA GLU A 487 17.75 -14.95 2.70
C GLU A 487 19.08 -15.08 1.94
N PHE A 488 19.18 -14.40 0.79
CA PHE A 488 20.31 -14.52 -0.15
C PHE A 488 20.85 -13.15 -0.57
N THR A 489 22.06 -12.78 -0.12
CA THR A 489 22.75 -11.55 -0.56
C THR A 489 23.94 -11.90 -1.47
N PRO A 490 23.76 -11.99 -2.81
CA PRO A 490 24.86 -12.24 -3.74
C PRO A 490 25.77 -11.02 -3.90
N ARG A 491 27.05 -11.28 -4.18
CA ARG A 491 28.05 -10.27 -4.56
C ARG A 491 28.74 -10.65 -5.86
N ARG A 492 29.00 -9.64 -6.69
CA ARG A 492 29.67 -9.72 -8.00
C ARG A 492 30.56 -8.49 -8.13
N GLU A 493 31.75 -8.64 -8.68
CA GLU A 493 32.59 -7.49 -9.01
C GLU A 493 32.04 -6.75 -10.24
N LEU A 494 31.91 -5.43 -10.16
CA LEU A 494 31.70 -4.55 -11.32
C LEU A 494 32.69 -3.38 -11.25
N GLY A 495 33.48 -3.21 -12.32
CA GLY A 495 34.36 -2.06 -12.50
C GLY A 495 35.44 -1.87 -11.41
N GLY A 496 35.95 -2.94 -10.80
CA GLY A 496 36.94 -2.86 -9.73
C GLY A 496 36.36 -2.63 -8.33
N ASN A 497 35.03 -2.68 -8.18
CA ASN A 497 34.35 -2.61 -6.88
C ASN A 497 33.49 -3.87 -6.66
N PHE A 498 33.19 -4.19 -5.40
CA PHE A 498 32.25 -5.23 -5.00
C PHE A 498 30.91 -4.62 -4.53
N PRO A 499 30.00 -4.22 -5.43
CA PRO A 499 28.63 -3.91 -5.05
C PRO A 499 27.99 -5.14 -4.36
N GLN A 500 27.24 -4.86 -3.29
CA GLN A 500 26.41 -5.87 -2.63
C GLN A 500 25.00 -5.74 -3.21
N TYR A 501 24.42 -6.85 -3.67
CA TYR A 501 23.09 -6.85 -4.23
C TYR A 501 22.08 -7.36 -3.20
N TYR A 502 20.99 -6.61 -3.04
CA TYR A 502 20.06 -6.73 -1.92
C TYR A 502 19.48 -8.13 -1.75
N SER A 503 19.20 -8.49 -0.49
CA SER A 503 18.62 -9.78 -0.18
C SER A 503 17.19 -9.93 -0.67
N ASP A 504 16.90 -11.04 -1.36
CA ASP A 504 15.53 -11.56 -1.48
C ASP A 504 15.27 -12.58 -0.37
N ILE A 505 14.06 -12.51 0.21
CA ILE A 505 13.63 -13.34 1.35
C ILE A 505 12.57 -14.32 0.86
N LEU A 506 12.92 -15.60 0.84
CA LEU A 506 12.10 -16.69 0.36
C LEU A 506 11.57 -17.54 1.52
N ARG A 507 10.38 -18.12 1.36
CA ARG A 507 9.78 -19.06 2.33
C ARG A 507 9.68 -20.45 1.71
N TYR A 508 10.53 -21.36 2.16
CA TYR A 508 10.59 -22.74 1.70
C TYR A 508 9.83 -23.67 2.64
N ARG A 509 9.12 -24.68 2.10
CA ARG A 509 8.53 -25.75 2.92
C ARG A 509 9.38 -27.01 2.89
N ALA A 510 10.00 -27.31 4.03
CA ALA A 510 10.73 -28.56 4.22
C ALA A 510 9.82 -29.77 3.96
N GLY A 511 10.32 -30.77 3.23
CA GLY A 511 9.66 -32.01 2.88
C GLY A 511 8.56 -31.89 1.82
N ALA A 512 8.28 -30.69 1.30
CA ALA A 512 7.31 -30.48 0.22
C ALA A 512 7.90 -29.80 -1.01
N GLY A 513 8.92 -28.94 -0.83
CA GLY A 513 9.41 -28.07 -1.87
C GLY A 513 8.57 -26.79 -2.03
N GLY A 514 8.93 -26.02 -3.05
CA GLY A 514 8.23 -24.78 -3.42
C GLY A 514 8.59 -23.57 -2.57
N ILE A 515 8.36 -22.39 -3.15
CA ILE A 515 8.36 -21.10 -2.45
C ILE A 515 6.90 -20.75 -2.16
N THR A 516 6.52 -20.58 -0.89
CA THR A 516 5.11 -20.74 -0.48
C THR A 516 4.64 -19.84 0.67
N LEU A 517 3.36 -19.45 0.61
CA LEU A 517 2.59 -18.81 1.69
C LEU A 517 1.44 -19.70 2.22
N GLU A 518 1.40 -20.99 1.87
CA GLU A 518 0.32 -22.01 2.01
C GLU A 518 -0.63 -22.08 3.24
N ARG A 519 -0.47 -21.28 4.30
CA ARG A 519 -1.57 -21.10 5.28
C ARG A 519 -2.63 -20.11 4.77
N ASP A 520 -2.34 -19.47 3.65
CA ASP A 520 -3.15 -18.47 2.98
C ASP A 520 -4.11 -19.19 2.00
N THR A 521 -5.42 -18.93 2.14
CA THR A 521 -6.47 -19.52 1.29
C THR A 521 -6.36 -19.08 -0.17
N ALA A 522 -6.83 -19.89 -1.13
CA ALA A 522 -6.63 -19.66 -2.56
C ALA A 522 -6.96 -18.24 -3.06
N ARG A 523 -7.94 -17.57 -2.42
CA ARG A 523 -8.40 -16.20 -2.70
C ARG A 523 -7.37 -15.08 -2.51
N TYR A 524 -6.27 -15.28 -1.76
CA TYR A 524 -5.19 -14.28 -1.68
C TYR A 524 -4.35 -14.25 -2.97
N PHE A 525 -4.27 -15.38 -3.67
CA PHE A 525 -3.42 -15.57 -4.84
C PHE A 525 -4.09 -15.06 -6.13
N SER A 526 -3.78 -13.81 -6.48
CA SER A 526 -4.30 -13.11 -7.67
C SER A 526 -3.95 -13.82 -8.98
N ALA A 527 -2.81 -14.51 -9.02
CA ALA A 527 -2.33 -15.29 -10.16
C ALA A 527 -1.99 -16.74 -9.77
N GLY A 528 -2.68 -17.31 -8.78
CA GLY A 528 -2.42 -18.66 -8.28
C GLY A 528 -0.95 -18.85 -7.86
N PRO A 529 -0.29 -19.96 -8.23
CA PRO A 529 1.14 -20.20 -7.94
C PRO A 529 2.10 -19.12 -8.46
N THR A 530 1.72 -18.36 -9.48
CA THR A 530 2.53 -17.29 -10.10
C THR A 530 2.26 -15.89 -9.53
N THR A 531 1.55 -15.80 -8.40
CA THR A 531 1.35 -14.54 -7.66
C THR A 531 2.67 -14.01 -7.12
N ASN A 532 2.84 -12.68 -7.16
CA ASN A 532 4.01 -11.98 -6.63
C ASN A 532 3.79 -11.55 -5.16
N PHE A 533 4.78 -11.80 -4.28
CA PHE A 533 4.74 -11.50 -2.84
C PHE A 533 5.69 -10.36 -2.39
N ALA A 534 6.30 -9.62 -3.32
CA ALA A 534 7.25 -8.54 -3.03
C ALA A 534 6.52 -7.27 -2.54
N HIS A 535 6.46 -7.09 -1.23
CA HIS A 535 5.75 -5.98 -0.56
C HIS A 535 6.51 -4.64 -0.47
N GLY A 536 7.66 -4.49 -1.14
CA GLY A 536 8.63 -3.42 -0.84
C GLY A 536 8.68 -2.20 -1.77
N THR A 537 8.03 -2.21 -2.93
CA THR A 537 8.40 -1.33 -4.06
C THR A 537 7.31 -0.35 -4.49
N PRO A 538 7.64 0.94 -4.78
CA PRO A 538 6.66 2.00 -5.01
C PRO A 538 5.89 1.95 -6.35
N GLY A 539 6.21 1.03 -7.26
CA GLY A 539 5.65 1.01 -8.60
C GLY A 539 5.63 -0.38 -9.22
N PHE A 540 4.65 -0.66 -10.09
CA PHE A 540 4.64 -1.93 -10.81
C PHE A 540 5.78 -2.04 -11.85
N GLU A 541 6.46 -0.94 -12.20
CA GLU A 541 7.76 -0.96 -12.92
C GLU A 541 8.88 -1.75 -12.19
N LEU A 542 8.61 -2.06 -10.92
CA LEU A 542 9.41 -2.83 -9.97
C LEU A 542 8.64 -4.09 -9.50
N SER A 543 7.59 -4.50 -10.21
CA SER A 543 7.07 -5.86 -10.06
C SER A 543 8.21 -6.81 -10.42
N GLN A 544 8.69 -7.59 -9.45
CA GLN A 544 9.42 -8.81 -9.79
C GLN A 544 8.57 -9.59 -10.81
N PRO A 545 9.21 -10.28 -11.77
CA PRO A 545 8.47 -11.21 -12.61
C PRO A 545 7.79 -12.27 -11.74
N PHE A 546 6.82 -12.99 -12.31
CA PHE A 546 6.11 -14.04 -11.60
C PHE A 546 7.07 -15.00 -10.88
N LEU A 547 6.71 -15.43 -9.67
CA LEU A 547 7.54 -16.35 -8.91
C LEU A 547 7.68 -17.67 -9.67
N GLY A 548 8.93 -18.11 -9.82
CA GLY A 548 9.24 -19.31 -10.58
C GLY A 548 9.47 -19.10 -12.08
N ILE A 549 9.76 -17.88 -12.52
CA ILE A 549 10.46 -17.65 -13.78
C ILE A 549 11.82 -18.39 -13.78
N ASP A 550 12.22 -18.92 -14.93
CA ASP A 550 13.54 -19.53 -15.12
C ASP A 550 14.61 -18.49 -15.45
N GLN A 551 15.89 -18.85 -15.28
CA GLN A 551 17.02 -17.90 -15.41
C GLN A 551 17.13 -17.28 -16.81
N ALA A 552 16.83 -18.05 -17.86
CA ALA A 552 16.88 -17.57 -19.24
C ALA A 552 15.78 -16.53 -19.49
N ARG A 553 14.53 -16.82 -19.09
CA ARG A 553 13.43 -15.87 -19.18
C ARG A 553 13.61 -14.65 -18.28
N LEU A 554 14.19 -14.79 -17.08
CA LEU A 554 14.49 -13.66 -16.20
C LEU A 554 15.53 -12.71 -16.81
N HIS A 555 16.51 -13.26 -17.53
CA HIS A 555 17.45 -12.47 -18.31
C HIS A 555 16.75 -11.74 -19.48
N GLN A 556 15.86 -12.41 -20.24
CA GLN A 556 15.08 -11.75 -21.29
C GLN A 556 14.15 -10.66 -20.74
N PHE A 557 13.44 -10.91 -19.64
CA PHE A 557 12.62 -9.94 -18.92
C PHE A 557 13.43 -8.71 -18.51
N THR A 558 14.67 -8.89 -18.02
CA THR A 558 15.55 -7.77 -17.67
C THR A 558 15.99 -6.97 -18.91
N LEU A 559 16.23 -7.65 -20.03
CA LEU A 559 16.65 -7.02 -21.28
C LEU A 559 15.49 -6.25 -21.95
N GLY A 560 14.29 -6.81 -21.98
CA GLY A 560 13.08 -6.08 -22.37
C GLY A 560 12.79 -4.89 -21.46
N ARG A 561 13.09 -4.99 -20.16
CA ARG A 561 12.98 -3.90 -19.19
C ARG A 561 13.93 -2.71 -19.47
N GLU A 562 15.10 -2.95 -20.11
CA GLU A 562 15.94 -1.86 -20.66
C GLU A 562 15.20 -1.16 -21.81
N ILE A 563 14.81 -1.93 -22.85
CA ILE A 563 14.20 -1.39 -24.08
C ILE A 563 12.92 -0.61 -23.78
N PHE A 564 12.08 -1.12 -22.87
CA PHE A 564 10.82 -0.48 -22.47
C PHE A 564 11.03 0.93 -21.85
N ARG A 565 12.21 1.18 -21.27
CA ARG A 565 12.61 2.50 -20.73
C ARG A 565 13.33 3.38 -21.73
N ALA A 566 14.06 2.78 -22.67
CA ALA A 566 14.97 3.49 -23.57
C ALA A 566 14.26 4.41 -24.57
N SER A 567 14.90 5.53 -24.90
CA SER A 567 14.43 6.45 -25.94
C SER A 567 14.81 5.97 -27.34
N PHE A 568 13.78 5.75 -28.18
CA PHE A 568 13.91 5.36 -29.58
C PHE A 568 14.47 6.46 -30.51
N LEU A 569 14.93 7.57 -29.93
CA LEU A 569 15.66 8.66 -30.60
C LEU A 569 17.18 8.43 -30.65
N GLY A 570 17.68 7.25 -30.25
CA GLY A 570 19.09 6.86 -30.35
C GLY A 570 19.77 6.47 -29.02
N GLU A 571 19.02 6.04 -28.01
CA GLU A 571 19.61 5.60 -26.74
C GLU A 571 20.43 4.30 -26.92
N ARG A 572 21.63 4.23 -26.33
CA ARG A 572 22.49 3.04 -26.41
C ARG A 572 21.97 1.94 -25.49
N LEU A 573 21.96 0.70 -25.97
CA LEU A 573 21.49 -0.47 -25.21
C LEU A 573 22.64 -1.48 -24.97
N PRO A 574 23.40 -1.38 -23.87
CA PRO A 574 24.54 -2.26 -23.62
C PRO A 574 24.18 -3.73 -23.36
N GLY A 575 23.03 -4.01 -22.72
CA GLY A 575 22.56 -5.37 -22.51
C GLY A 575 22.00 -6.01 -23.77
N ASN A 576 21.16 -5.27 -24.50
CA ASN A 576 20.48 -5.79 -25.69
C ASN A 576 21.35 -5.82 -26.96
N GLY A 577 22.36 -4.95 -27.02
CA GLY A 577 23.16 -4.67 -28.20
C GLY A 577 22.59 -3.53 -29.04
N GLY A 578 23.46 -2.66 -29.56
CA GLY A 578 23.06 -1.57 -30.45
C GLY A 578 22.43 -0.37 -29.73
N PHE A 579 21.38 0.17 -30.34
CA PHE A 579 20.70 1.40 -29.93
C PHE A 579 19.20 1.27 -30.16
N ALA A 580 18.38 1.87 -29.30
CA ALA A 580 16.96 2.10 -29.54
C ALA A 580 16.82 3.23 -30.58
N VAL A 581 16.40 2.89 -31.80
CA VAL A 581 16.35 3.80 -32.96
C VAL A 581 15.05 3.62 -33.75
N GLY A 582 14.72 4.62 -34.56
CA GLY A 582 13.58 4.60 -35.48
C GLY A 582 12.36 5.35 -34.99
N GLY A 583 12.34 5.81 -33.73
CA GLY A 583 11.25 6.64 -33.20
C GLY A 583 11.22 8.01 -33.84
N SER A 584 10.02 8.54 -34.09
CA SER A 584 9.86 9.87 -34.68
C SER A 584 10.10 10.97 -33.63
N PRO A 585 10.92 12.00 -33.93
CA PRO A 585 11.04 13.19 -33.06
C PRO A 585 9.72 13.95 -32.88
N ASP A 586 8.76 13.75 -33.79
CA ASP A 586 7.42 14.36 -33.77
C ASP A 586 6.35 13.45 -33.11
N ALA A 587 6.72 12.27 -32.61
CA ALA A 587 5.80 11.38 -31.90
C ALA A 587 5.44 11.92 -30.49
N ALA A 588 4.26 11.52 -29.99
CA ALA A 588 3.81 11.89 -28.64
C ALA A 588 4.65 11.26 -27.51
N SER A 589 5.43 10.22 -27.82
CA SER A 589 6.41 9.62 -26.93
C SER A 589 7.63 9.10 -27.69
N SER A 590 8.76 8.95 -27.00
CA SER A 590 9.91 8.17 -27.47
C SER A 590 10.24 6.96 -26.58
N THR A 591 9.49 6.73 -25.50
CA THR A 591 9.68 5.61 -24.56
C THR A 591 8.33 4.96 -24.22
N CYS A 592 8.33 3.67 -23.83
CA CYS A 592 7.09 3.01 -23.41
C CYS A 592 6.64 3.49 -22.01
N VAL A 593 7.59 3.72 -21.10
CA VAL A 593 7.32 4.20 -19.72
C VAL A 593 6.69 5.59 -19.64
N HIS A 594 6.75 6.42 -20.67
CA HIS A 594 6.05 7.72 -20.66
C HIS A 594 4.53 7.54 -20.63
N CYS A 595 4.01 6.58 -21.39
CA CYS A 595 2.58 6.25 -21.44
C CYS A 595 2.19 5.15 -20.44
N HIS A 596 3.11 4.25 -20.11
CA HIS A 596 2.91 3.20 -19.09
C HIS A 596 3.75 3.50 -17.84
N PHE A 597 3.60 4.71 -17.28
CA PHE A 597 4.36 5.15 -16.11
C PHE A 597 4.14 4.19 -14.95
N GLN A 598 5.24 3.61 -14.48
CA GLN A 598 5.24 2.55 -13.48
C GLN A 598 4.29 1.36 -13.78
N LEU A 599 4.00 1.11 -15.06
CA LEU A 599 3.06 0.11 -15.62
C LEU A 599 1.59 0.26 -15.16
N GLY A 600 1.26 1.38 -14.51
CA GLY A 600 -0.13 1.83 -14.33
C GLY A 600 -0.69 2.50 -15.59
N LYS A 601 -1.87 3.11 -15.46
CA LYS A 601 -2.46 3.94 -16.53
C LYS A 601 -1.88 5.36 -16.41
N ALA A 602 -1.13 5.87 -17.38
CA ALA A 602 -0.81 7.30 -17.38
C ALA A 602 -2.08 8.14 -17.57
N ALA A 603 -2.06 9.37 -17.05
CA ALA A 603 -3.05 10.38 -17.43
C ALA A 603 -2.99 10.64 -18.95
N PRO A 604 -4.12 10.93 -19.62
CA PRO A 604 -4.12 11.09 -21.06
C PRO A 604 -3.41 12.40 -21.45
N PRO A 605 -2.74 12.46 -22.62
CA PRO A 605 -2.09 13.68 -23.10
C PRO A 605 -3.04 14.89 -23.03
N GLY A 606 -2.57 15.98 -22.43
CA GLY A 606 -3.34 17.22 -22.26
C GLY A 606 -4.16 17.34 -20.96
N ARG A 607 -4.32 16.29 -20.15
CA ARG A 607 -4.95 16.40 -18.80
C ARG A 607 -3.95 16.48 -17.64
N ALA A 608 -2.65 16.49 -17.90
CA ALA A 608 -1.58 16.33 -16.91
C ALA A 608 -0.99 17.67 -16.36
N ASP A 609 -1.78 18.74 -16.25
CA ASP A 609 -1.38 19.97 -15.54
C ASP A 609 -2.17 20.14 -14.23
N ARG A 610 -1.52 20.61 -13.18
CA ARG A 610 -2.01 20.63 -11.78
C ARG A 610 -3.08 21.69 -11.51
N LEU A 611 -3.48 22.49 -12.51
CA LEU A 611 -4.35 23.66 -12.34
C LEU A 611 -5.52 23.69 -13.36
N ARG A 612 -6.51 22.82 -13.14
CA ARG A 612 -7.87 22.85 -13.74
C ARG A 612 -7.95 22.98 -15.28
N GLN A 613 -7.93 21.84 -15.98
CA GLN A 613 -8.87 21.59 -17.08
C GLN A 613 -9.40 20.16 -16.86
N GLY A 614 -10.70 19.86 -16.84
CA GLY A 614 -11.78 20.51 -17.58
C GLY A 614 -11.95 19.79 -18.91
N PHE A 615 -13.09 19.14 -19.14
CA PHE A 615 -13.33 18.40 -20.38
C PHE A 615 -13.32 19.37 -21.58
N ILE A 616 -12.24 19.35 -22.36
CA ILE A 616 -12.26 19.85 -23.73
C ILE A 616 -12.79 18.73 -24.63
N ASN A 617 -14.04 18.84 -25.05
CA ASN A 617 -14.70 17.88 -25.96
C ASN A 617 -14.22 18.04 -27.42
N GLU A 618 -12.95 18.43 -27.60
CA GLU A 618 -12.33 18.75 -28.90
C GLU A 618 -11.43 17.60 -29.42
N ALA A 619 -11.29 16.52 -28.64
CA ALA A 619 -10.67 15.26 -29.04
C ALA A 619 -11.58 14.09 -28.60
N GLY A 620 -12.36 13.52 -29.52
CA GLY A 620 -13.46 12.60 -29.25
C GLY A 620 -13.09 11.13 -28.99
N ASP A 621 -11.80 10.78 -29.05
CA ASP A 621 -11.29 9.44 -28.67
C ASP A 621 -10.00 9.55 -27.84
N LEU A 622 -10.02 10.40 -26.80
CA LEU A 622 -8.97 10.40 -25.77
C LEU A 622 -9.02 9.10 -24.97
N ARG A 623 -7.90 8.38 -24.90
CA ARG A 623 -7.77 7.14 -24.12
C ARG A 623 -6.59 7.24 -23.17
N VAL A 624 -6.72 6.65 -21.98
CA VAL A 624 -5.57 6.41 -21.08
C VAL A 624 -4.88 5.11 -21.48
N ALA A 625 -3.57 5.02 -21.27
CA ALA A 625 -2.87 3.77 -21.47
C ALA A 625 -3.45 2.68 -20.54
N PRO A 626 -3.69 1.44 -21.00
CA PRO A 626 -4.08 0.35 -20.11
C PRO A 626 -2.91 -0.04 -19.20
N SER A 627 -3.21 -0.63 -18.04
CA SER A 627 -2.17 -1.30 -17.25
C SER A 627 -1.76 -2.60 -17.94
N LEU A 628 -0.47 -2.93 -17.87
CA LEU A 628 0.14 -4.07 -18.57
C LEU A 628 0.19 -5.36 -17.75
N ILE A 629 -0.33 -5.33 -16.52
CA ILE A 629 -0.05 -6.34 -15.50
C ILE A 629 -0.92 -7.58 -15.69
N GLY A 630 -0.25 -8.74 -15.64
CA GLY A 630 -0.88 -10.03 -15.89
C GLY A 630 -1.41 -10.19 -17.32
N LEU A 631 -1.02 -9.35 -18.30
CA LEU A 631 -1.42 -9.54 -19.69
C LEU A 631 -1.00 -10.90 -20.25
N GLY A 632 0.17 -11.43 -19.85
CA GLY A 632 0.58 -12.81 -20.17
C GLY A 632 -0.29 -13.91 -19.53
N LEU A 633 -0.94 -13.64 -18.39
CA LEU A 633 -1.91 -14.55 -17.79
C LEU A 633 -3.26 -14.50 -18.52
N LEU A 634 -3.65 -13.33 -19.03
CA LEU A 634 -4.82 -13.16 -19.89
C LEU A 634 -4.58 -13.70 -21.31
N GLU A 635 -3.34 -13.72 -21.79
CA GLU A 635 -2.91 -14.45 -22.99
C GLU A 635 -3.09 -15.97 -22.81
N ALA A 636 -2.84 -16.50 -21.61
CA ALA A 636 -2.97 -17.92 -21.30
C ALA A 636 -4.43 -18.43 -21.18
N VAL A 637 -5.45 -17.56 -21.30
CA VAL A 637 -6.88 -17.96 -21.24
C VAL A 637 -7.30 -18.59 -22.57
N GLY A 638 -7.96 -19.75 -22.53
CA GLY A 638 -8.49 -20.38 -23.74
C GLY A 638 -9.73 -19.65 -24.27
N ASP A 639 -9.88 -19.55 -25.60
CA ASP A 639 -11.04 -18.88 -26.20
C ASP A 639 -12.37 -19.53 -25.79
N SER A 640 -12.38 -20.86 -25.58
CA SER A 640 -13.53 -21.59 -25.04
C SER A 640 -13.98 -21.13 -23.65
N THR A 641 -13.09 -20.57 -22.82
CA THR A 641 -13.45 -19.94 -21.54
C THR A 641 -14.22 -18.62 -21.78
N ILE A 642 -13.83 -17.87 -22.81
CA ILE A 642 -14.47 -16.61 -23.21
C ILE A 642 -15.83 -16.92 -23.88
N GLU A 643 -15.91 -17.94 -24.73
CA GLU A 643 -17.17 -18.49 -25.26
C GLU A 643 -18.11 -18.94 -24.14
N ASP A 644 -17.60 -19.67 -23.14
CA ASP A 644 -18.39 -20.11 -21.97
C ASP A 644 -18.94 -18.92 -21.18
N PHE A 645 -18.14 -17.87 -21.00
CA PHE A 645 -18.59 -16.65 -20.33
C PHE A 645 -19.68 -15.94 -21.15
N ALA A 646 -19.50 -15.78 -22.46
CA ALA A 646 -20.50 -15.19 -23.36
C ALA A 646 -21.82 -15.98 -23.35
N ARG A 647 -21.76 -17.32 -23.37
CA ARG A 647 -22.94 -18.20 -23.26
C ARG A 647 -23.68 -18.08 -21.92
N GLN A 648 -23.02 -17.58 -20.88
CA GLN A 648 -23.60 -17.41 -19.54
C GLN A 648 -24.09 -15.98 -19.26
N SER A 649 -23.43 -14.96 -19.81
CA SER A 649 -23.74 -13.55 -19.55
C SER A 649 -24.55 -12.88 -20.66
N GLY A 650 -24.43 -13.34 -21.91
CA GLY A 650 -24.94 -12.67 -23.10
C GLY A 650 -23.99 -11.62 -23.70
N GLY A 651 -22.82 -11.39 -23.10
CA GLY A 651 -21.81 -10.44 -23.59
C GLY A 651 -21.19 -10.88 -24.92
N LYS A 652 -20.73 -9.91 -25.71
CA LYS A 652 -20.25 -10.14 -27.08
C LYS A 652 -18.79 -10.62 -27.08
N ILE A 653 -18.52 -11.68 -27.83
CA ILE A 653 -17.16 -12.21 -28.01
C ILE A 653 -16.39 -11.28 -28.96
N PRO A 654 -15.22 -10.75 -28.57
CA PRO A 654 -14.36 -9.96 -29.46
C PRO A 654 -13.65 -10.81 -30.52
N ALA A 655 -13.23 -10.18 -31.62
CA ALA A 655 -12.39 -10.82 -32.64
C ALA A 655 -10.90 -10.85 -32.26
N GLY A 656 -10.46 -9.98 -31.35
CA GLY A 656 -9.15 -10.00 -30.71
C GLY A 656 -9.27 -10.06 -29.19
N ARG A 657 -8.25 -9.58 -28.46
CA ARG A 657 -8.18 -9.69 -26.99
C ARG A 657 -7.55 -8.48 -26.30
N PHE A 658 -6.58 -7.84 -26.93
CA PHE A 658 -5.77 -6.77 -26.33
C PHE A 658 -6.25 -5.36 -26.74
N GLY A 659 -5.76 -4.35 -26.03
CA GLY A 659 -6.29 -2.99 -26.10
C GLY A 659 -7.63 -2.79 -25.37
N TRP A 660 -8.25 -1.62 -25.54
CA TRP A 660 -9.51 -1.24 -24.88
C TRP A 660 -10.76 -1.80 -25.57
N LYS A 661 -10.73 -1.93 -26.90
CA LYS A 661 -11.81 -2.46 -27.73
C LYS A 661 -11.56 -3.92 -28.20
N ALA A 662 -10.58 -4.60 -27.60
CA ALA A 662 -10.22 -5.99 -27.91
C ALA A 662 -9.92 -6.22 -29.41
N SER A 663 -9.28 -5.26 -30.07
CA SER A 663 -9.03 -5.29 -31.52
C SER A 663 -7.84 -6.17 -31.90
N GLU A 664 -6.80 -6.23 -31.05
CA GLU A 664 -5.55 -6.93 -31.35
C GLU A 664 -5.60 -8.37 -30.82
N PRO A 665 -5.34 -9.41 -31.64
CA PRO A 665 -5.56 -10.79 -31.22
C PRO A 665 -4.47 -11.33 -30.28
N THR A 666 -3.20 -10.98 -30.47
CA THR A 666 -2.09 -11.37 -29.59
C THR A 666 -1.51 -10.18 -28.82
N LEU A 667 -0.71 -10.47 -27.78
CA LEU A 667 0.07 -9.44 -27.10
C LEU A 667 1.06 -8.75 -28.04
N ARG A 668 1.60 -9.50 -29.02
CA ARG A 668 2.55 -9.00 -30.02
C ARG A 668 1.94 -7.96 -30.94
N ASP A 669 0.75 -8.22 -31.49
CA ASP A 669 0.05 -7.29 -32.39
C ASP A 669 -0.16 -5.92 -31.68
N GLN A 670 -0.51 -5.95 -30.40
CA GLN A 670 -0.65 -4.74 -29.58
C GLN A 670 0.69 -4.01 -29.34
N ILE A 671 1.82 -4.72 -29.26
CA ILE A 671 3.15 -4.11 -29.14
C ILE A 671 3.59 -3.50 -30.48
N GLU A 672 3.40 -4.21 -31.60
CA GLU A 672 3.73 -3.71 -32.94
C GLU A 672 2.85 -2.51 -33.32
N LYS A 673 1.56 -2.52 -32.95
CA LYS A 673 0.65 -1.36 -33.07
C LYS A 673 1.13 -0.16 -32.25
N ALA A 674 1.58 -0.37 -31.01
CA ALA A 674 2.09 0.70 -30.15
C ALA A 674 3.42 1.28 -30.66
N PHE A 675 4.32 0.45 -31.19
CA PHE A 675 5.54 0.90 -31.86
C PHE A 675 5.25 1.90 -32.98
N VAL A 676 4.29 1.57 -33.86
CA VAL A 676 3.96 2.42 -35.01
C VAL A 676 3.15 3.66 -34.60
N LEU A 677 2.12 3.52 -33.76
CA LEU A 677 1.18 4.60 -33.46
C LEU A 677 1.63 5.54 -32.33
N ASP A 678 2.26 5.01 -31.27
CA ASP A 678 2.59 5.79 -30.07
C ASP A 678 4.05 6.30 -30.07
N LEU A 679 4.98 5.51 -30.64
CA LEU A 679 6.42 5.81 -30.69
C LEU A 679 6.91 6.25 -32.09
N GLY A 680 6.08 6.10 -33.13
CA GLY A 680 6.45 6.42 -34.51
C GLY A 680 7.57 5.55 -35.09
N VAL A 681 7.78 4.34 -34.55
CA VAL A 681 8.80 3.38 -35.01
C VAL A 681 8.23 2.53 -36.14
N GLU A 682 8.48 2.94 -37.39
CA GLU A 682 8.16 2.13 -38.56
C GLU A 682 9.11 0.92 -38.68
N ASN A 683 8.57 -0.29 -38.75
CA ASN A 683 9.33 -1.55 -38.87
C ASN A 683 10.32 -1.77 -37.69
N PRO A 684 9.84 -1.94 -36.44
CA PRO A 684 10.71 -2.19 -35.28
C PRO A 684 11.58 -3.45 -35.48
N ASP A 685 12.78 -3.47 -34.88
CA ASP A 685 13.60 -4.68 -34.82
C ASP A 685 12.81 -5.78 -34.11
N GLU A 686 12.66 -6.94 -34.75
CA GLU A 686 11.94 -8.12 -34.24
C GLU A 686 12.42 -8.48 -32.82
N ARG A 687 13.72 -8.31 -32.54
CA ARG A 687 14.33 -8.57 -31.23
C ARG A 687 13.91 -7.56 -30.16
N PHE A 688 13.47 -6.37 -30.53
CA PHE A 688 12.91 -5.40 -29.58
C PHE A 688 11.45 -5.72 -29.28
N VAL A 689 10.69 -6.18 -30.30
CA VAL A 689 9.33 -6.70 -30.11
C VAL A 689 9.35 -7.92 -29.18
N ASP A 690 10.13 -8.96 -29.51
CA ASP A 690 10.25 -10.21 -28.75
C ASP A 690 10.51 -9.97 -27.25
N ARG A 691 11.41 -9.03 -26.94
CA ARG A 691 11.84 -8.75 -25.57
C ARG A 691 10.86 -7.87 -24.80
N ILE A 692 10.17 -6.93 -25.46
CA ILE A 692 9.05 -6.22 -24.83
C ILE A 692 7.89 -7.19 -24.58
N GLU A 693 7.65 -8.12 -25.50
CA GLU A 693 6.65 -9.19 -25.37
C GLU A 693 6.95 -10.07 -24.14
N ASP A 694 8.17 -10.58 -24.00
CA ASP A 694 8.60 -11.35 -22.83
C ASP A 694 8.65 -10.51 -21.53
N TYR A 695 8.96 -9.21 -21.59
CA TYR A 695 8.89 -8.32 -20.43
C TYR A 695 7.45 -8.18 -19.94
N ILE A 696 6.51 -7.84 -20.83
CA ILE A 696 5.09 -7.65 -20.48
C ILE A 696 4.44 -8.98 -20.07
N ARG A 697 4.74 -10.08 -20.77
CA ARG A 697 4.30 -11.43 -20.42
C ARG A 697 4.81 -11.87 -19.04
N GLY A 698 6.02 -11.46 -18.66
CA GLY A 698 6.63 -11.81 -17.37
C GLY A 698 6.11 -11.03 -16.15
N LEU A 699 5.33 -9.96 -16.32
CA LEU A 699 4.89 -9.08 -15.23
C LEU A 699 4.05 -9.83 -14.18
N GLY A 700 4.58 -9.94 -12.96
CA GLY A 700 3.92 -10.61 -11.85
C GLY A 700 2.75 -9.80 -11.28
N VAL A 701 1.61 -10.47 -11.04
CA VAL A 701 0.44 -9.86 -10.37
C VAL A 701 0.63 -9.92 -8.85
N PRO A 702 0.49 -8.80 -8.11
CA PRO A 702 0.69 -8.79 -6.66
C PRO A 702 -0.41 -9.55 -5.90
N VAL A 703 -0.05 -10.06 -4.71
CA VAL A 703 -0.97 -10.72 -3.77
C VAL A 703 -1.99 -9.77 -3.15
N ARG A 704 -3.21 -10.24 -2.90
CA ARG A 704 -4.23 -9.49 -2.13
C ARG A 704 -3.89 -9.52 -0.63
N ARG A 705 -4.30 -8.51 0.13
CA ARG A 705 -3.83 -8.32 1.52
C ARG A 705 -4.22 -9.47 2.44
N HIS A 706 -3.18 -10.10 3.03
CA HIS A 706 -3.32 -11.16 4.02
C HIS A 706 -3.49 -10.58 5.46
N PRO A 707 -4.44 -11.09 6.29
CA PRO A 707 -4.70 -10.61 7.66
C PRO A 707 -3.49 -10.63 8.60
N ARG A 708 -2.54 -11.55 8.40
CA ARG A 708 -1.35 -11.69 9.26
C ARG A 708 -0.10 -11.03 8.67
N ALA A 709 -0.28 -9.94 7.91
CA ALA A 709 0.81 -9.13 7.34
C ALA A 709 0.99 -7.79 8.10
N GLN A 710 1.23 -7.86 9.42
CA GLN A 710 1.56 -6.72 10.29
C GLN A 710 3.09 -6.48 10.36
N ILE A 711 3.76 -6.09 9.26
CA ILE A 711 5.22 -6.04 9.26
C ILE A 711 5.78 -4.85 10.04
N ALA A 712 6.72 -5.11 10.96
CA ALA A 712 7.53 -4.09 11.65
C ALA A 712 8.65 -3.51 10.75
N GLN A 713 8.32 -3.13 9.52
CA GLN A 713 9.23 -2.42 8.61
C GLN A 713 9.23 -0.91 8.89
N GLN A 714 10.41 -0.29 8.81
CA GLN A 714 10.58 1.13 9.17
C GLN A 714 10.13 2.08 8.05
N ALA A 715 9.46 3.16 8.46
CA ALA A 715 9.36 4.49 7.83
C ALA A 715 8.82 4.65 6.39
N ASN A 716 8.87 3.66 5.49
CA ASN A 716 8.30 3.74 4.14
C ASN A 716 6.76 3.54 4.15
N THR A 717 6.06 4.36 4.95
CA THR A 717 4.63 4.25 5.24
C THR A 717 3.71 4.46 4.04
N ARG A 718 4.21 5.09 2.97
CA ARG A 718 3.51 5.31 1.70
C ARG A 718 3.40 4.06 0.80
N LEU A 719 3.64 2.87 1.31
CA LEU A 719 3.41 1.61 0.59
C LEU A 719 2.57 0.58 1.36
N ARG A 720 2.16 0.89 2.59
CA ARG A 720 1.31 0.01 3.36
C ARG A 720 -0.05 -0.11 2.67
N VAL A 721 -0.49 -1.34 2.44
CA VAL A 721 -1.91 -1.63 2.26
C VAL A 721 -2.58 -1.48 3.64
N PRO A 722 -3.61 -0.63 3.83
CA PRO A 722 -4.31 -0.52 5.11
C PRO A 722 -4.90 -1.86 5.58
N ASP A 723 -5.07 -2.01 6.89
CA ASP A 723 -5.54 -3.26 7.50
C ASP A 723 -7.02 -3.51 7.20
N GLN A 724 -7.79 -2.45 6.96
CA GLN A 724 -9.16 -2.46 6.46
C GLN A 724 -9.31 -3.03 5.04
N LEU A 725 -8.22 -3.18 4.28
CA LEU A 725 -8.24 -3.79 2.93
C LEU A 725 -7.88 -5.28 2.96
N THR A 726 -7.93 -5.91 4.13
CA THR A 726 -7.71 -7.34 4.33
C THR A 726 -8.90 -8.14 3.82
N ILE A 727 -8.69 -9.18 3.00
CA ILE A 727 -9.80 -9.95 2.39
C ILE A 727 -10.52 -10.93 3.34
N THR A 728 -10.38 -10.73 4.64
CA THR A 728 -11.14 -11.36 5.72
C THR A 728 -11.72 -10.34 6.70
N ASP A 729 -11.57 -9.04 6.41
CA ASP A 729 -12.26 -7.98 7.13
C ASP A 729 -13.78 -8.08 6.86
N PRO A 730 -14.66 -7.99 7.87
CA PRO A 730 -16.11 -8.07 7.67
C PRO A 730 -16.63 -7.11 6.60
N ASP A 731 -16.16 -5.85 6.56
CA ASP A 731 -16.65 -4.87 5.60
C ASP A 731 -16.21 -5.22 4.17
N VAL A 732 -15.03 -5.81 4.00
CA VAL A 732 -14.55 -6.34 2.71
C VAL A 732 -15.35 -7.58 2.28
N LEU A 733 -15.71 -8.46 3.22
CA LEU A 733 -16.56 -9.63 2.95
C LEU A 733 -18.01 -9.23 2.62
N ASP A 734 -18.50 -8.12 3.18
CA ASP A 734 -19.82 -7.56 2.90
C ASP A 734 -19.83 -6.83 1.55
N GLY A 735 -18.74 -6.14 1.21
CA GLY A 735 -18.49 -5.62 -0.13
C GLY A 735 -18.41 -6.70 -1.20
N GLU A 736 -17.75 -7.84 -0.91
CA GLU A 736 -17.68 -8.98 -1.83
C GLU A 736 -19.05 -9.60 -2.11
N ARG A 737 -19.92 -9.71 -1.08
CA ARG A 737 -21.31 -10.15 -1.28
C ARG A 737 -22.07 -9.13 -2.11
N THR A 738 -21.97 -7.84 -1.77
CA THR A 738 -22.59 -6.73 -2.49
C THR A 738 -22.20 -6.72 -3.98
N PHE A 739 -20.91 -6.86 -4.30
CA PHE A 739 -20.37 -6.91 -5.66
C PHE A 739 -21.00 -8.01 -6.53
N ARG A 740 -21.24 -9.19 -5.95
CA ARG A 740 -21.96 -10.29 -6.60
C ARG A 740 -23.46 -9.98 -6.69
N ASP A 741 -24.06 -9.56 -5.59
CA ASP A 741 -25.51 -9.53 -5.41
C ASP A 741 -26.19 -8.37 -6.18
N ILE A 742 -25.48 -7.26 -6.44
CA ILE A 742 -25.97 -6.19 -7.34
C ILE A 742 -25.67 -6.44 -8.83
N GLY A 743 -24.83 -7.44 -9.14
CA GLY A 743 -24.56 -7.90 -10.52
C GLY A 743 -23.20 -7.54 -11.13
N CYS A 744 -22.30 -6.81 -10.44
CA CYS A 744 -20.98 -6.44 -10.99
C CYS A 744 -20.17 -7.66 -11.47
N ALA A 745 -20.28 -8.78 -10.75
CA ALA A 745 -19.64 -10.05 -11.09
C ALA A 745 -20.11 -10.69 -12.42
N GLY A 746 -21.16 -10.19 -13.06
CA GLY A 746 -21.64 -10.67 -14.36
C GLY A 746 -20.62 -10.45 -15.48
N CYS A 747 -20.04 -9.24 -15.52
CA CYS A 747 -18.97 -8.83 -16.43
C CYS A 747 -17.59 -8.94 -15.74
N HIS A 748 -17.45 -8.34 -14.55
CA HIS A 748 -16.20 -8.37 -13.78
C HIS A 748 -16.03 -9.69 -13.01
N ARG A 749 -15.98 -10.80 -13.75
CA ARG A 749 -15.92 -12.17 -13.22
C ARG A 749 -14.70 -12.39 -12.32
N PRO A 750 -14.89 -12.71 -11.02
CA PRO A 750 -13.79 -12.78 -10.06
C PRO A 750 -12.69 -13.79 -10.38
N GLU A 751 -13.03 -14.92 -11.01
CA GLU A 751 -12.13 -16.03 -11.28
C GLU A 751 -12.25 -16.55 -12.71
N MET A 752 -11.12 -16.94 -13.30
CA MET A 752 -11.06 -17.66 -14.57
C MET A 752 -9.90 -18.67 -14.57
N GLN A 753 -9.94 -19.62 -15.51
CA GLN A 753 -8.97 -20.70 -15.63
C GLN A 753 -8.14 -20.51 -16.91
N THR A 754 -6.82 -20.64 -16.81
CA THR A 754 -5.93 -20.65 -17.98
C THR A 754 -5.88 -22.03 -18.64
N GLY A 755 -5.62 -22.06 -19.95
CA GLY A 755 -5.46 -23.29 -20.73
C GLY A 755 -4.06 -23.92 -20.63
N ASP A 756 -3.74 -24.85 -21.52
CA ASP A 756 -2.51 -25.65 -21.51
C ASP A 756 -1.49 -25.28 -22.62
N PHE A 757 -1.85 -24.35 -23.51
CA PHE A 757 -1.09 -24.00 -24.72
C PHE A 757 0.01 -22.95 -24.51
N HIS A 758 -0.15 -22.05 -23.53
CA HIS A 758 0.66 -20.82 -23.37
C HIS A 758 2.20 -21.09 -23.29
N PRO A 759 3.08 -20.30 -23.94
CA PRO A 759 4.52 -20.57 -23.98
C PRO A 759 5.20 -20.64 -22.60
N VAL A 760 4.80 -19.80 -21.64
CA VAL A 760 5.22 -19.94 -20.22
C VAL A 760 4.40 -21.05 -19.59
N ALA A 761 5.05 -22.18 -19.27
CA ALA A 761 4.42 -23.35 -18.72
C ALA A 761 3.82 -23.12 -17.31
N GLN A 762 4.40 -22.19 -16.57
CA GLN A 762 3.97 -21.76 -15.24
C GLN A 762 2.58 -21.09 -15.24
N PHE A 763 2.13 -20.58 -16.39
CA PHE A 763 0.81 -19.97 -16.57
C PHE A 763 -0.26 -20.98 -17.03
N ARG A 764 0.07 -22.27 -17.18
CA ARG A 764 -0.85 -23.28 -17.71
C ARG A 764 -1.71 -23.90 -16.62
N ASN A 765 -3.00 -24.10 -16.91
CA ASN A 765 -3.96 -24.79 -16.04
C ASN A 765 -4.02 -24.24 -14.59
N ILE A 766 -3.89 -22.92 -14.42
CA ILE A 766 -4.01 -22.23 -13.13
C ILE A 766 -5.28 -21.38 -13.04
N THR A 767 -5.82 -21.27 -11.83
CA THR A 767 -6.93 -20.34 -11.54
C THR A 767 -6.37 -18.97 -11.19
N ILE A 768 -6.81 -17.94 -11.90
CA ILE A 768 -6.39 -16.55 -11.74
C ILE A 768 -7.58 -15.65 -11.40
N ARG A 769 -7.32 -14.49 -10.79
CA ARG A 769 -8.35 -13.56 -10.27
C ARG A 769 -8.24 -12.16 -10.87
N PRO A 770 -8.60 -11.97 -12.16
CA PRO A 770 -8.45 -10.70 -12.85
C PRO A 770 -9.68 -9.80 -12.80
N PHE A 771 -10.84 -10.29 -12.34
CA PHE A 771 -12.10 -9.53 -12.27
C PHE A 771 -12.55 -8.99 -13.64
N THR A 772 -12.60 -9.88 -14.64
CA THR A 772 -13.02 -9.59 -16.02
C THR A 772 -13.47 -10.88 -16.71
N ASP A 773 -14.38 -10.77 -17.67
CA ASP A 773 -14.79 -11.83 -18.60
C ASP A 773 -14.09 -11.75 -19.96
N LEU A 774 -13.32 -10.67 -20.21
CA LEU A 774 -12.72 -10.29 -21.51
C LEU A 774 -13.73 -10.07 -22.65
N LEU A 775 -15.03 -9.95 -22.36
CA LEU A 775 -16.07 -9.71 -23.36
C LEU A 775 -16.25 -8.21 -23.65
N LEU A 776 -16.92 -7.92 -24.78
CA LEU A 776 -17.40 -6.60 -25.16
C LEU A 776 -18.80 -6.35 -24.60
N TRP A 777 -18.98 -5.15 -24.03
CA TRP A 777 -20.22 -4.67 -23.44
C TRP A 777 -20.48 -3.21 -23.82
N ASN A 778 -21.73 -2.85 -24.08
CA ASN A 778 -22.13 -1.48 -24.38
C ASN A 778 -22.17 -0.65 -23.08
N MET A 779 -21.35 0.39 -23.00
CA MET A 779 -21.22 1.24 -21.80
C MET A 779 -22.16 2.46 -21.80
N GLY A 780 -23.03 2.60 -22.81
CA GLY A 780 -23.99 3.71 -22.97
C GLY A 780 -23.45 4.89 -23.77
N GLU A 781 -24.37 5.79 -24.19
CA GLU A 781 -24.07 6.88 -25.13
C GLU A 781 -22.99 7.85 -24.63
N ASP A 782 -22.93 8.12 -23.34
CA ASP A 782 -21.94 9.01 -22.71
C ASP A 782 -20.50 8.47 -22.84
N LEU A 783 -20.33 7.16 -23.05
CA LEU A 783 -19.04 6.46 -23.06
C LEU A 783 -18.69 5.88 -24.44
N CYS A 784 -19.33 6.30 -25.53
CA CYS A 784 -18.91 5.88 -26.87
C CYS A 784 -17.68 6.65 -27.35
N ALA A 785 -16.79 5.98 -28.08
CA ALA A 785 -15.78 6.62 -28.93
C ALA A 785 -16.43 7.27 -30.16
N ASP A 786 -15.65 8.05 -30.92
CA ASP A 786 -16.07 8.60 -32.22
C ASP A 786 -16.40 7.51 -33.26
N ASN A 787 -15.69 6.36 -33.23
CA ASN A 787 -15.73 5.33 -34.26
C ASN A 787 -15.74 3.89 -33.68
N ASP A 788 -16.09 2.92 -34.53
CA ASP A 788 -15.94 1.49 -34.28
C ASP A 788 -14.45 1.06 -34.43
N GLU A 789 -14.02 0.00 -33.74
CA GLU A 789 -12.65 -0.54 -33.84
C GLU A 789 -12.64 -2.08 -33.79
N GLY A 790 -12.04 -2.71 -34.81
CA GLY A 790 -12.00 -4.17 -34.92
C GLY A 790 -13.41 -4.76 -35.04
N SER A 791 -13.84 -5.52 -34.05
CA SER A 791 -15.21 -6.06 -33.92
C SER A 791 -16.12 -5.25 -33.00
N ALA A 792 -15.59 -4.25 -32.29
CA ALA A 792 -16.31 -3.49 -31.28
C ALA A 792 -16.88 -2.20 -31.87
N ASP A 793 -18.20 -2.03 -31.79
CA ASP A 793 -18.83 -0.77 -32.20
C ASP A 793 -18.55 0.36 -31.19
N ARG A 794 -18.80 1.61 -31.60
CA ARG A 794 -18.37 2.83 -30.91
C ARG A 794 -18.63 2.84 -29.40
N CYS A 795 -19.76 2.29 -28.94
CA CYS A 795 -20.18 2.28 -27.53
C CYS A 795 -19.72 1.04 -26.74
N GLU A 796 -19.13 0.04 -27.41
CA GLU A 796 -18.65 -1.17 -26.77
C GLU A 796 -17.22 -1.07 -26.26
N TRP A 797 -16.96 -1.68 -25.12
CA TRP A 797 -15.62 -1.76 -24.53
C TRP A 797 -15.38 -3.15 -23.94
N ARG A 798 -14.12 -3.58 -23.94
CA ARG A 798 -13.73 -4.81 -23.25
C ARG A 798 -13.77 -4.59 -21.75
N THR A 799 -14.34 -5.53 -20.99
CA THR A 799 -14.24 -5.54 -19.53
C THR A 799 -12.77 -5.46 -19.10
N ALA A 800 -12.37 -4.35 -18.48
CA ALA A 800 -11.02 -4.20 -17.96
C ALA A 800 -10.82 -5.09 -16.72
N PRO A 801 -9.67 -5.76 -16.54
CA PRO A 801 -9.35 -6.43 -15.29
C PRO A 801 -9.24 -5.40 -14.15
N LEU A 802 -9.74 -5.77 -12.96
CA LEU A 802 -9.68 -4.92 -11.76
C LEU A 802 -8.51 -5.26 -10.83
N TRP A 803 -7.67 -6.25 -11.15
CA TRP A 803 -6.48 -6.54 -10.34
C TRP A 803 -5.52 -5.35 -10.30
N GLY A 804 -5.03 -5.00 -9.11
CA GLY A 804 -4.23 -3.81 -8.86
C GLY A 804 -4.96 -2.47 -9.05
N ILE A 805 -6.31 -2.43 -9.11
CA ILE A 805 -7.04 -1.17 -9.38
C ILE A 805 -6.77 -0.09 -8.34
N ARG A 806 -6.59 -0.44 -7.06
CA ARG A 806 -6.18 0.51 -6.02
C ARG A 806 -4.84 1.16 -6.34
N LEU A 807 -3.89 0.39 -6.87
CA LEU A 807 -2.51 0.82 -7.01
C LEU A 807 -2.35 1.90 -8.08
N GLN A 808 -3.31 2.07 -9.00
CA GLN A 808 -3.37 3.17 -9.98
C GLN A 808 -2.99 4.54 -9.38
N GLU A 809 -3.58 4.91 -8.25
CA GLU A 809 -3.32 6.18 -7.57
C GLU A 809 -1.91 6.24 -6.97
N TRP A 810 -1.52 5.19 -6.23
CA TRP A 810 -0.24 5.08 -5.51
C TRP A 810 0.97 5.08 -6.43
N VAL A 811 0.81 4.46 -7.60
CA VAL A 811 1.84 4.20 -8.59
C VAL A 811 1.98 5.37 -9.57
N THR A 812 0.88 6.00 -9.98
CA THR A 812 0.91 7.05 -11.01
C THR A 812 0.79 8.47 -10.46
N GLY A 813 0.38 8.63 -9.20
CA GLY A 813 0.12 9.94 -8.59
C GLY A 813 -1.24 10.55 -8.94
N HIS A 814 -2.11 9.80 -9.62
CA HIS A 814 -3.47 10.22 -9.95
C HIS A 814 -4.44 9.03 -10.07
N ALA A 815 -5.59 9.15 -9.40
CA ALA A 815 -6.73 8.25 -9.57
C ALA A 815 -7.50 8.62 -10.84
N THR A 816 -7.45 7.76 -11.87
CA THR A 816 -8.23 7.90 -13.10
C THR A 816 -8.78 6.55 -13.55
N PHE A 817 -10.07 6.52 -13.89
CA PHE A 817 -10.83 5.31 -14.22
C PHE A 817 -11.61 5.48 -15.53
N LEU A 818 -12.15 4.36 -16.05
CA LEU A 818 -12.72 4.21 -17.40
C LEU A 818 -11.65 4.34 -18.53
N HIS A 819 -12.07 4.23 -19.79
CA HIS A 819 -11.16 4.18 -20.95
C HIS A 819 -10.47 5.52 -21.25
N ASP A 820 -11.13 6.64 -20.95
CA ASP A 820 -10.66 8.01 -21.18
C ASP A 820 -10.16 8.69 -19.90
N GLY A 821 -10.10 7.97 -18.78
CA GLY A 821 -9.67 8.49 -17.49
C GLY A 821 -10.53 9.62 -16.93
N ARG A 822 -11.82 9.72 -17.33
CA ARG A 822 -12.70 10.82 -16.90
C ARG A 822 -13.07 10.78 -15.42
N ALA A 823 -13.22 9.57 -14.87
CA ALA A 823 -13.65 9.38 -13.50
C ALA A 823 -12.43 9.45 -12.56
N THR A 824 -12.54 10.24 -11.50
CA THR A 824 -11.50 10.48 -10.50
C THR A 824 -11.66 9.63 -9.24
N THR A 825 -12.81 8.98 -9.07
CA THR A 825 -13.09 8.04 -7.96
C THR A 825 -13.73 6.74 -8.48
N LEU A 826 -13.63 5.68 -7.68
CA LEU A 826 -14.32 4.41 -7.97
C LEU A 826 -15.86 4.61 -8.00
N ASP A 827 -16.41 5.39 -7.08
CA ASP A 827 -17.83 5.77 -7.02
C ASP A 827 -18.28 6.45 -8.32
N GLU A 828 -17.60 7.52 -8.72
CA GLU A 828 -17.85 8.22 -9.99
C GLU A 828 -17.75 7.27 -11.20
N SER A 829 -16.80 6.34 -11.19
CA SER A 829 -16.67 5.36 -12.27
C SER A 829 -17.88 4.42 -12.35
N ILE A 830 -18.43 3.99 -11.21
CA ILE A 830 -19.65 3.14 -11.15
C ILE A 830 -20.87 3.95 -11.60
N LEU A 831 -21.03 5.20 -11.16
CA LEU A 831 -22.13 6.07 -11.54
C LEU A 831 -22.15 6.43 -13.04
N LEU A 832 -21.01 6.31 -13.72
CA LEU A 832 -20.88 6.47 -15.17
C LEU A 832 -21.15 5.19 -15.99
N HIS A 833 -21.39 4.03 -15.37
CA HIS A 833 -21.77 2.82 -16.12
C HIS A 833 -23.19 2.95 -16.71
N GLY A 834 -23.27 3.07 -18.04
CA GLY A 834 -24.51 3.05 -18.81
C GLY A 834 -24.72 1.73 -19.56
N GLY A 835 -25.57 1.77 -20.59
CA GLY A 835 -25.80 0.65 -21.51
C GLY A 835 -26.22 -0.64 -20.78
N ASP A 836 -25.51 -1.74 -21.04
CA ASP A 836 -25.79 -3.06 -20.48
C ASP A 836 -25.62 -3.09 -18.95
N ALA A 837 -24.76 -2.23 -18.41
CA ALA A 837 -24.50 -2.11 -16.97
C ALA A 837 -25.44 -1.12 -16.25
N ALA A 838 -26.37 -0.47 -16.97
CA ALA A 838 -27.23 0.58 -16.39
C ALA A 838 -28.11 0.09 -15.23
N SER A 839 -28.53 -1.17 -15.24
CA SER A 839 -29.28 -1.81 -14.15
C SER A 839 -28.41 -2.03 -12.90
N VAL A 840 -27.17 -2.49 -13.08
CA VAL A 840 -26.18 -2.68 -12.01
C VAL A 840 -25.85 -1.35 -11.34
N ARG A 841 -25.71 -0.26 -12.13
CA ARG A 841 -25.59 1.10 -11.60
C ARG A 841 -26.81 1.51 -10.77
N THR A 842 -28.03 1.25 -11.23
CA THR A 842 -29.23 1.58 -10.44
C THR A 842 -29.26 0.79 -9.14
N SER A 843 -28.94 -0.50 -9.16
CA SER A 843 -28.79 -1.31 -7.94
C SER A 843 -27.74 -0.72 -6.97
N TYR A 844 -26.62 -0.19 -7.47
CA TYR A 844 -25.62 0.51 -6.65
C TYR A 844 -26.16 1.82 -6.03
N GLN A 845 -26.94 2.59 -6.78
CA GLN A 845 -27.58 3.81 -6.30
C GLN A 845 -28.68 3.55 -5.25
N GLU A 846 -29.28 2.36 -5.24
CA GLU A 846 -30.28 1.91 -4.26
C GLU A 846 -29.67 1.26 -2.99
N LEU A 847 -28.35 1.08 -2.94
CA LEU A 847 -27.64 0.61 -1.73
C LEU A 847 -27.66 1.66 -0.62
N SER A 848 -27.53 1.20 0.62
CA SER A 848 -27.18 2.06 1.75
C SER A 848 -25.75 2.57 1.66
N ASP A 849 -25.47 3.74 2.27
CA ASP A 849 -24.13 4.30 2.45
C ASP A 849 -23.08 3.27 2.89
N THR A 850 -23.45 2.36 3.81
CA THR A 850 -22.57 1.31 4.31
C THR A 850 -22.26 0.28 3.23
N ASN A 851 -23.26 -0.20 2.50
CA ASN A 851 -23.03 -1.20 1.45
C ASN A 851 -22.26 -0.60 0.26
N GLN A 852 -22.45 0.69 -0.05
CA GLN A 852 -21.63 1.42 -1.02
C GLN A 852 -20.16 1.51 -0.55
N LYS A 853 -19.92 1.98 0.69
CA LYS A 853 -18.57 2.04 1.27
C LYS A 853 -17.88 0.68 1.29
N ASN A 854 -18.60 -0.37 1.67
CA ASN A 854 -18.09 -1.73 1.76
C ASN A 854 -17.77 -2.29 0.36
N LEU A 855 -18.59 -2.02 -0.65
CA LEU A 855 -18.27 -2.35 -2.05
C LEU A 855 -17.01 -1.63 -2.55
N LEU A 856 -16.88 -0.32 -2.28
CA LEU A 856 -15.69 0.45 -2.64
C LEU A 856 -14.44 -0.06 -1.91
N LEU A 857 -14.58 -0.44 -0.64
CA LEU A 857 -13.53 -1.08 0.16
C LEU A 857 -13.10 -2.42 -0.46
N TYR A 858 -14.06 -3.26 -0.90
CA TYR A 858 -13.78 -4.50 -1.61
C TYR A 858 -13.00 -4.26 -2.91
N LEU A 859 -13.42 -3.29 -3.74
CA LEU A 859 -12.70 -2.92 -4.96
C LEU A 859 -11.27 -2.45 -4.69
N LEU A 860 -11.03 -1.78 -3.57
CA LEU A 860 -9.67 -1.37 -3.14
C LEU A 860 -8.80 -2.56 -2.66
N THR A 861 -9.36 -3.76 -2.50
CA THR A 861 -8.62 -5.00 -2.19
C THR A 861 -8.20 -5.80 -3.43
N LEU A 862 -8.46 -5.30 -4.63
CA LEU A 862 -8.17 -5.94 -5.92
C LEU A 862 -6.83 -5.44 -6.50
#